data_AF-A0A6J8ASC8-F1
#
_entry.id   AF-A0A6J8ASC8-F1
#
_cell.length_a   1.000
_cell.length_b   1.000
_cell.length_c   1.000
_cell.angle_alpha   90.00
_cell.angle_beta   90.00
_cell.angle_gamma   90.00
#
_symmetry.space_group_name_H-M   'P 1'
#
loop_
_entity.id
_entity.type
_entity.pdbx_description
1 polymer ?
#
loop_
_entity_poly.entity_id
_entity_poly.type
_entity_poly.pdbx_seq_one_letter_code
_entity_poly.pdbx_strand_id
1 'polypeptide(L)'
;MEKFIETHLKLLDLERETEIEETRILTEKLPPKELQRRGVCLLKLRISGRKTGLYGRTILSFEASGGIKEFPSHNITSGTDQQTDSAGSGIITRVSQTEINVAFDESQDLFSLDDDALYKLTKLANDVTYKRIKNALNRLSQGHSQPCSHLASVLFQESELSPPLESKEIYYINSNLDESQKEAVRFALSQPEIAVVHGPPGTGKTTTNHKIIIQAVKQGQSNRVKKVSTTIIEIIIQAVKQGKKAVKQGKKVSTTIIEIIIQAVKQGKKVSTTIIEIIIQAVKQGKKILACAPSNISVDNLVERLAANKQKIVRLGHPARVLKHIQKYSLDAILSTSDDTRLVEDVRSDMDKAMSKLKKTRDKGERQRLRQDMKSLRKELVQREQTAIKQILKKADVVLATMTGASADGPLKLLDDKHFDLGVIDECSQAIEAACWIPLLKVPRCILAGDHLQLPPTILSNEAAKTGLETTLMERVLGLYDNQIMRMLTTQYRMNQVIMQWSSDQLYDGKLVAHPSVSDHLLRDIPGITDNEETSEPLLLIDTAGCEMYELDLPEEISKGNEGEADIVATHVEKLISYGLKQDDIAVIAPYNLQVELLRLRLSSNYPKVEVKSVDGFQGREKEAVVISLVRSNPKGKISLVRSNPKGNISLVRSNPKGEVGFLAEKRRINVAITRARRHLMVICDSETVGHDKFLKSLVEYMTCNGEVQTAHQYIEDGVVNAKLLRPDHLSDLLSVKVTSQKGQKGQGAKPKQKQKPKQNERPAPRDQLKCHGDNEVSKRTVERDEAILKKKTQEYQEHLNKFVTDPRQEIMEFPVSLNSYDRLIIHELSEKLGLAHVSRGIDKERHLVVSKPGIKVIEEKDSFEKQQTEVKDEIPTSNHLGVIKSQSDTTPVESNNDKLICKHCSKDVIRANYSLHEIHCARRQKEAALSASSVKNRKESAKNRPENQKKPPSSTKNMKTNAEKDVIAKLQNVDPDDFDALIASTKELDSKCNFTKCKVKTLTLGHTCEFCQRRFCLNHSMAEVHGCGDAVKAHARATIIKEGVLYRGSGVPSKLPDAKQKALLQKKMDKKRSEMEADRQKKKKSK
;
A
#
# COMPACT_ATOMS: atom_id res chain seq x y z
N MET A 1 15.52 17.25 -30.52
CA MET A 1 15.87 17.11 -29.09
C MET A 1 15.30 18.23 -28.20
N GLU A 2 15.66 19.50 -28.43
CA GLU A 2 15.50 20.60 -27.45
C GLU A 2 14.11 20.78 -26.82
N LYS A 3 13.03 20.77 -27.62
CA LYS A 3 11.65 20.94 -27.13
C LYS A 3 11.28 19.95 -26.01
N PHE A 4 11.75 18.70 -26.10
CA PHE A 4 11.55 17.69 -25.05
C PHE A 4 12.18 18.12 -23.72
N ILE A 5 13.38 18.71 -23.77
CA ILE A 5 14.14 19.17 -22.60
C ILE A 5 13.41 20.35 -21.94
N GLU A 6 13.02 21.36 -22.73
CA GLU A 6 12.32 22.53 -22.23
C GLU A 6 10.98 22.15 -21.57
N THR A 7 10.18 21.29 -22.21
CA THR A 7 8.94 20.77 -21.64
C THR A 7 9.22 20.00 -20.34
N HIS A 8 10.14 19.04 -20.32
CA HIS A 8 10.38 18.23 -19.13
C HIS A 8 10.95 19.03 -17.96
N LEU A 9 11.77 20.06 -18.20
CA LEU A 9 12.23 20.95 -17.12
C LEU A 9 11.06 21.64 -16.43
N LYS A 10 10.07 22.15 -17.20
CA LYS A 10 8.84 22.78 -16.67
C LYS A 10 7.96 21.78 -15.92
N LEU A 11 7.76 20.58 -16.47
CA LEU A 11 6.96 19.53 -15.81
C LEU A 11 7.60 19.06 -14.49
N LEU A 12 8.93 19.02 -14.42
CA LEU A 12 9.67 18.70 -13.19
C LEU A 12 9.64 19.82 -12.14
N ASP A 13 9.50 21.10 -12.54
CA ASP A 13 9.22 22.18 -11.59
C ASP A 13 7.81 22.05 -11.01
N LEU A 14 6.80 21.88 -11.87
CA LEU A 14 5.38 21.75 -11.48
C LEU A 14 5.14 20.55 -10.55
N GLU A 15 5.74 19.40 -10.85
CA GLU A 15 5.69 18.20 -10.00
C GLU A 15 6.37 18.43 -8.64
N ARG A 16 7.57 19.04 -8.63
CA ARG A 16 8.29 19.35 -7.40
C ARG A 16 7.53 20.37 -6.52
N GLU A 17 6.96 21.40 -7.13
CA GLU A 17 6.16 22.40 -6.42
C GLU A 17 4.88 21.80 -5.84
N THR A 18 4.31 20.79 -6.50
CA THR A 18 3.21 19.98 -5.95
C THR A 18 3.67 19.13 -4.75
N GLU A 19 4.81 18.41 -4.82
CA GLU A 19 5.35 17.65 -3.67
C GLU A 19 5.66 18.57 -2.47
N ILE A 20 6.22 19.76 -2.74
CA ILE A 20 6.54 20.76 -1.71
C ILE A 20 5.25 21.29 -1.08
N GLU A 21 4.24 21.66 -1.86
CA GLU A 21 3.00 22.22 -1.35
C GLU A 21 2.18 21.18 -0.57
N GLU A 22 2.09 19.92 -1.03
CA GLU A 22 1.46 18.85 -0.24
C GLU A 22 2.18 18.64 1.10
N THR A 23 3.52 18.59 1.07
CA THR A 23 4.34 18.46 2.29
C THR A 23 4.17 19.67 3.22
N ARG A 24 4.03 20.89 2.67
CA ARG A 24 3.81 22.12 3.42
C ARG A 24 2.42 22.14 4.05
N ILE A 25 1.37 21.84 3.28
CA ILE A 25 -0.01 21.72 3.74
C ILE A 25 -0.13 20.70 4.90
N LEU A 26 0.51 19.53 4.78
CA LEU A 26 0.56 18.54 5.85
C LEU A 26 1.27 19.10 7.10
N THR A 27 2.36 19.85 6.93
CA THR A 27 3.17 20.38 8.03
C THR A 27 2.52 21.58 8.74
N GLU A 28 1.82 22.45 8.01
CA GLU A 28 1.15 23.64 8.54
C GLU A 28 -0.20 23.32 9.18
N LYS A 29 -1.01 22.41 8.61
CA LYS A 29 -2.35 22.09 9.12
C LYS A 29 -2.35 21.13 10.32
N LEU A 30 -1.25 20.41 10.60
CA LEU A 30 -1.22 19.34 11.61
C LEU A 30 -0.23 19.64 12.76
N PRO A 31 -0.64 19.48 14.04
CA PRO A 31 0.28 19.68 15.15
C PRO A 31 1.40 18.62 15.15
N PRO A 32 2.62 18.91 15.65
CA PRO A 32 3.76 18.00 15.53
C PRO A 32 3.56 16.57 16.10
N LYS A 33 2.68 16.41 17.10
CA LYS A 33 2.30 15.07 17.63
C LYS A 33 1.53 14.24 16.60
N GLU A 34 0.73 14.87 15.76
CA GLU A 34 -0.06 14.21 14.72
C GLU A 34 0.81 13.88 13.50
N LEU A 35 1.77 14.75 13.15
CA LEU A 35 2.85 14.43 12.21
C LEU A 35 3.71 13.24 12.68
N GLN A 36 3.92 13.10 13.99
CA GLN A 36 4.60 11.95 14.57
C GLN A 36 3.75 10.67 14.53
N ARG A 37 2.43 10.75 14.77
CA ARG A 37 1.49 9.63 14.59
C ARG A 37 1.41 9.14 13.13
N ARG A 38 1.42 10.08 12.18
CA ARG A 38 1.46 9.81 10.72
C ARG A 38 2.85 9.39 10.23
N GLY A 39 3.85 9.34 11.12
CA GLY A 39 5.18 8.84 10.81
C GLY A 39 6.05 9.75 9.94
N VAL A 40 5.73 11.04 9.87
CA VAL A 40 6.40 12.06 9.04
C VAL A 40 7.53 12.77 9.80
N CYS A 41 7.41 12.84 11.14
CA CYS A 41 8.32 13.57 12.01
C CYS A 41 8.65 12.75 13.27
N LEU A 42 9.87 12.92 13.82
CA LEU A 42 10.23 12.43 15.14
C LEU A 42 10.62 13.58 16.06
N LEU A 43 10.09 13.54 17.29
CA LEU A 43 10.22 14.57 18.31
C LEU A 43 11.06 14.07 19.48
N LYS A 44 11.76 14.99 20.16
CA LYS A 44 12.55 14.76 21.39
C LYS A 44 13.67 13.73 21.20
N LEU A 45 14.42 13.87 20.12
CA LEU A 45 15.64 13.10 19.90
C LEU A 45 16.82 13.69 20.68
N ARG A 46 17.83 12.88 20.99
CA ARG A 46 19.14 13.29 21.53
C ARG A 46 20.26 12.74 20.66
N ILE A 47 21.45 13.36 20.69
CA ILE A 47 22.61 12.86 19.95
C ILE A 47 23.30 11.78 20.79
N SER A 48 23.18 10.51 20.38
CA SER A 48 23.83 9.36 21.04
C SER A 48 25.29 9.16 20.62
N GLY A 49 25.68 9.70 19.46
CA GLY A 49 27.04 9.55 18.95
C GLY A 49 27.34 10.38 17.70
N ARG A 50 28.63 10.60 17.43
CA ARG A 50 29.15 11.30 16.24
C ARG A 50 30.31 10.49 15.67
N LYS A 51 30.40 10.35 14.34
CA LYS A 51 31.46 9.57 13.65
C LYS A 51 31.74 10.09 12.24
N THR A 52 32.94 9.82 11.75
CA THR A 52 33.32 10.09 10.36
C THR A 52 32.63 9.10 9.40
N GLY A 53 32.08 9.61 8.29
CA GLY A 53 31.47 8.83 7.21
C GLY A 53 32.23 8.94 5.88
N LEU A 54 31.71 8.24 4.86
CA LEU A 54 32.21 8.32 3.48
C LEU A 54 32.23 9.76 2.96
N TYR A 55 33.23 10.06 2.14
CA TYR A 55 33.57 11.40 1.64
C TYR A 55 33.78 12.45 2.74
N GLY A 56 34.24 12.03 3.93
CA GLY A 56 34.53 12.93 5.07
C GLY A 56 33.31 13.57 5.74
N ARG A 57 32.10 13.15 5.35
CA ARG A 57 30.81 13.61 5.92
C ARG A 57 30.72 13.29 7.41
N THR A 58 30.03 14.14 8.16
CA THR A 58 29.81 13.92 9.60
C THR A 58 28.50 13.18 9.80
N ILE A 59 28.54 12.00 10.42
CA ILE A 59 27.35 11.23 10.76
C ILE A 59 27.01 11.47 12.23
N LEU A 60 25.82 12.03 12.49
CA LEU A 60 25.24 12.11 13.83
C LEU A 60 24.28 10.93 14.03
N SER A 61 24.31 10.35 15.22
CA SER A 61 23.45 9.24 15.66
C SER A 61 22.44 9.81 16.65
N PHE A 62 21.15 9.52 16.45
CA PHE A 62 20.04 10.06 17.24
C PHE A 62 19.24 8.95 17.93
N GLU A 63 18.92 9.14 19.20
CA GLU A 63 18.09 8.25 20.03
C GLU A 63 16.86 8.97 20.62
N ALA A 64 15.88 8.22 21.13
CA ALA A 64 14.67 8.78 21.74
C ALA A 64 14.91 9.21 23.21
N SER A 65 14.63 10.47 23.54
CA SER A 65 14.78 10.98 24.91
C SER A 65 13.65 10.54 25.84
N GLY A 66 13.94 10.46 27.14
CA GLY A 66 12.93 10.21 28.19
C GLY A 66 12.66 8.74 28.52
N GLY A 67 13.59 7.83 28.24
CA GLY A 67 13.48 6.41 28.61
C GLY A 67 12.60 5.57 27.67
N ILE A 68 12.16 6.15 26.56
CA ILE A 68 11.50 5.44 25.45
C ILE A 68 12.57 4.58 24.76
N LYS A 69 12.38 3.25 24.73
CA LYS A 69 13.36 2.33 24.14
C LYS A 69 13.29 2.23 22.62
N GLU A 70 12.13 2.46 22.02
CA GLU A 70 11.90 2.31 20.58
C GLU A 70 11.12 3.50 20.01
N PHE A 71 11.41 3.91 18.78
CA PHE A 71 10.67 4.97 18.09
C PHE A 71 9.21 4.57 17.81
N PRO A 72 8.26 5.53 17.81
CA PRO A 72 6.93 5.29 17.26
C PRO A 72 7.01 4.98 15.76
N SER A 73 6.02 4.22 15.27
CA SER A 73 5.93 3.81 13.85
C SER A 73 6.09 5.00 12.90
N HIS A 74 6.99 4.88 11.92
CA HIS A 74 7.34 5.99 11.03
C HIS A 74 7.62 5.56 9.59
N ASN A 75 7.30 6.46 8.65
CA ASN A 75 7.60 6.31 7.21
C ASN A 75 9.01 6.84 6.85
N ILE A 76 9.80 7.21 7.86
CA ILE A 76 11.19 7.63 7.74
C ILE A 76 12.05 6.44 7.35
N THR A 77 12.81 6.57 6.25
CA THR A 77 13.66 5.52 5.68
C THR A 77 15.05 6.04 5.37
N SER A 78 16.04 5.16 5.26
CA SER A 78 17.39 5.56 4.83
C SER A 78 17.35 6.26 3.47
N GLY A 79 18.19 7.27 3.31
CA GLY A 79 18.36 8.09 2.11
C GLY A 79 17.23 9.07 1.82
N THR A 80 16.34 9.36 2.78
CA THR A 80 15.50 10.57 2.72
C THR A 80 16.28 11.78 3.26
N ASP A 81 16.04 12.95 2.70
CA ASP A 81 16.46 14.21 3.29
C ASP A 81 15.60 14.51 4.53
N GLN A 82 16.23 15.06 5.56
CA GLN A 82 15.60 15.47 6.81
C GLN A 82 16.11 16.84 7.21
N GLN A 83 15.24 17.66 7.80
CA GLN A 83 15.65 18.86 8.51
C GLN A 83 15.63 18.62 10.01
N THR A 84 16.65 19.16 10.67
CA THR A 84 16.65 19.43 12.11
C THR A 84 16.63 20.92 12.33
N ASP A 85 15.92 21.36 13.37
CA ASP A 85 15.66 22.80 13.61
C ASP A 85 16.95 23.59 13.97
N SER A 86 18.08 22.92 14.23
CA SER A 86 19.36 23.56 14.61
C SER A 86 20.65 22.93 14.03
N ALA A 87 20.64 21.72 13.47
CA ALA A 87 21.80 21.15 12.75
C ALA A 87 21.70 21.27 11.22
N GLY A 88 20.57 21.75 10.69
CA GLY A 88 20.34 21.91 9.26
C GLY A 88 19.78 20.66 8.58
N SER A 89 20.02 20.55 7.27
CA SER A 89 19.57 19.44 6.43
C SER A 89 20.63 18.34 6.29
N GLY A 90 20.20 17.08 6.32
CA GLY A 90 21.06 15.91 6.19
C GLY A 90 20.33 14.67 5.66
N ILE A 91 21.11 13.72 5.13
CA ILE A 91 20.63 12.49 4.48
C ILE A 91 20.67 11.35 5.50
N ILE A 92 19.56 10.63 5.70
CA ILE A 92 19.57 9.46 6.60
C ILE A 92 20.50 8.37 6.04
N THR A 93 21.46 7.92 6.85
CA THR A 93 22.28 6.74 6.55
C THR A 93 21.58 5.48 7.04
N ARG A 94 21.22 5.39 8.33
CA ARG A 94 20.66 4.17 8.93
C ARG A 94 19.42 4.49 9.76
N VAL A 95 18.43 3.62 9.68
CA VAL A 95 17.25 3.59 10.56
C VAL A 95 17.26 2.26 11.30
N SER A 96 16.90 2.28 12.57
CA SER A 96 16.63 1.11 13.41
C SER A 96 15.52 1.46 14.40
N GLN A 97 15.04 0.49 15.18
CA GLN A 97 14.01 0.75 16.20
C GLN A 97 14.46 1.74 17.28
N THR A 98 15.77 1.89 17.53
CA THR A 98 16.32 2.63 18.69
C THR A 98 17.25 3.79 18.31
N GLU A 99 17.91 3.71 17.14
CA GLU A 99 18.90 4.68 16.64
C GLU A 99 18.59 5.07 15.17
N ILE A 100 18.62 6.36 14.87
CA ILE A 100 18.62 6.91 13.50
C ILE A 100 19.90 7.70 13.26
N ASN A 101 20.63 7.35 12.19
CA ASN A 101 21.88 8.00 11.82
C ASN A 101 21.69 8.89 10.59
N VAL A 102 22.16 10.13 10.66
CA VAL A 102 22.01 11.15 9.60
C VAL A 102 23.39 11.69 9.23
N ALA A 103 23.72 11.68 7.94
CA ALA A 103 24.93 12.26 7.38
C ALA A 103 24.66 13.71 6.93
N PHE A 104 25.51 14.62 7.38
CA PHE A 104 25.45 16.04 7.06
C PHE A 104 26.71 16.45 6.26
N ASP A 105 26.58 17.48 5.41
CA ASP A 105 27.66 17.98 4.54
C ASP A 105 28.57 19.01 5.21
N GLU A 106 29.71 19.32 4.58
CA GLU A 106 30.85 20.05 5.15
C GLU A 106 30.54 21.50 5.63
N SER A 107 29.44 22.12 5.16
CA SER A 107 29.15 23.55 5.36
C SER A 107 28.56 23.92 6.73
N GLN A 108 28.22 22.94 7.58
CA GLN A 108 27.57 23.15 8.87
C GLN A 108 28.57 22.95 10.02
N ASP A 109 28.65 23.86 11.01
CA ASP A 109 29.50 23.69 12.21
C ASP A 109 28.85 22.74 13.23
N LEU A 110 28.64 21.49 12.80
CA LEU A 110 28.00 20.39 13.55
C LEU A 110 28.75 20.03 14.85
N PHE A 111 29.95 20.59 15.05
CA PHE A 111 30.74 20.45 16.27
C PHE A 111 30.29 21.42 17.38
N SER A 112 29.49 22.43 17.04
CA SER A 112 28.87 23.37 18.00
C SER A 112 27.60 22.82 18.66
N LEU A 113 27.01 21.76 18.11
CA LEU A 113 25.78 21.13 18.63
C LEU A 113 25.99 20.57 20.05
N ASP A 114 24.94 20.62 20.86
CA ASP A 114 24.89 20.06 22.21
C ASP A 114 24.30 18.64 22.18
N ASP A 115 24.96 17.66 22.81
CA ASP A 115 24.47 16.29 22.85
C ASP A 115 23.26 16.11 23.78
N ASP A 116 23.14 16.97 24.81
CA ASP A 116 22.06 16.92 25.79
C ASP A 116 20.76 17.62 25.33
N ALA A 117 20.81 18.41 24.25
CA ALA A 117 19.68 19.13 23.69
C ALA A 117 18.62 18.20 23.06
N LEU A 118 17.38 18.71 22.95
CA LEU A 118 16.27 17.98 22.33
C LEU A 118 16.08 18.39 20.86
N TYR A 119 16.32 17.45 19.97
CA TYR A 119 16.19 17.62 18.52
C TYR A 119 14.83 17.14 18.01
N LYS A 120 14.43 17.72 16.87
CA LYS A 120 13.32 17.29 16.02
C LYS A 120 13.88 16.90 14.67
N LEU A 121 13.37 15.83 14.09
CA LEU A 121 13.73 15.33 12.77
C LEU A 121 12.48 15.33 11.89
N THR A 122 12.48 16.09 10.81
CA THR A 122 11.31 16.32 9.94
C THR A 122 11.66 15.90 8.52
N LYS A 123 10.87 15.00 7.91
CA LYS A 123 11.07 14.58 6.52
C LYS A 123 10.89 15.78 5.59
N LEU A 124 11.87 16.00 4.70
CA LEU A 124 11.78 16.98 3.62
C LEU A 124 11.29 16.33 2.31
N ALA A 125 10.80 17.16 1.39
CA ALA A 125 10.67 16.81 -0.02
C ALA A 125 12.07 16.59 -0.64
N ASN A 126 12.20 15.62 -1.55
CA ASN A 126 13.50 15.11 -2.02
C ASN A 126 14.01 15.86 -3.27
N ASP A 127 14.39 17.12 -3.08
CA ASP A 127 14.89 18.01 -4.14
C ASP A 127 16.21 17.51 -4.78
N VAL A 128 16.97 16.62 -4.11
CA VAL A 128 18.14 15.94 -4.72
C VAL A 128 17.74 15.11 -5.94
N THR A 129 16.55 14.50 -5.95
CA THR A 129 16.05 13.74 -7.10
C THR A 129 15.81 14.64 -8.30
N TYR A 130 15.03 15.71 -8.13
CA TYR A 130 14.75 16.68 -9.20
C TYR A 130 16.04 17.34 -9.72
N LYS A 131 16.94 17.78 -8.82
CA LYS A 131 18.25 18.33 -9.19
C LYS A 131 19.06 17.37 -10.07
N ARG A 132 19.12 16.08 -9.74
CA ARG A 132 19.84 15.09 -10.57
C ARG A 132 19.20 14.86 -11.94
N ILE A 133 17.87 14.85 -12.01
CA ILE A 133 17.13 14.71 -13.27
C ILE A 133 17.37 15.93 -14.17
N LYS A 134 17.20 17.16 -13.63
CA LYS A 134 17.48 18.39 -14.38
C LYS A 134 18.93 18.50 -14.82
N ASN A 135 19.88 18.07 -13.99
CA ASN A 135 21.30 18.01 -14.37
C ASN A 135 21.59 16.99 -15.47
N ALA A 136 20.78 15.93 -15.63
CA ALA A 136 20.87 15.06 -16.79
C ALA A 136 20.29 15.74 -18.04
N LEU A 137 19.10 16.32 -17.97
CA LEU A 137 18.50 17.08 -19.09
C LEU A 137 19.40 18.23 -19.58
N ASN A 138 20.01 18.98 -18.66
CA ASN A 138 20.95 20.07 -18.96
C ASN A 138 22.31 19.58 -19.49
N ARG A 139 22.64 18.29 -19.35
CA ARG A 139 23.80 17.67 -20.01
C ARG A 139 23.42 17.13 -21.39
N LEU A 140 22.21 16.59 -21.55
CA LEU A 140 21.68 16.12 -22.83
C LEU A 140 21.68 17.24 -23.87
N SER A 141 21.23 18.45 -23.51
CA SER A 141 21.26 19.63 -24.40
C SER A 141 22.67 20.09 -24.82
N GLN A 142 23.73 19.63 -24.15
CA GLN A 142 25.11 20.00 -24.50
C GLN A 142 25.67 19.13 -25.65
N GLY A 143 25.07 17.96 -25.92
CA GLY A 143 25.16 17.16 -27.16
C GLY A 143 26.53 16.54 -27.57
N HIS A 144 27.60 17.32 -27.57
CA HIS A 144 28.67 17.18 -28.57
C HIS A 144 29.85 16.26 -28.19
N SER A 145 29.82 15.56 -27.06
CA SER A 145 30.93 14.73 -26.59
C SER A 145 30.55 13.45 -25.83
N GLN A 146 29.24 13.17 -25.70
CA GLN A 146 28.74 12.14 -24.79
C GLN A 146 28.66 10.77 -25.50
N PRO A 147 28.85 9.64 -24.77
CA PRO A 147 28.81 8.29 -25.38
C PRO A 147 27.50 7.99 -26.11
N CYS A 148 26.41 8.59 -25.64
CA CYS A 148 25.05 8.36 -26.08
C CYS A 148 24.61 9.21 -27.28
N SER A 149 25.50 9.95 -27.96
CA SER A 149 25.09 10.90 -29.02
C SER A 149 24.23 10.24 -30.11
N HIS A 150 24.73 9.15 -30.70
CA HIS A 150 24.01 8.36 -31.71
C HIS A 150 22.71 7.76 -31.17
N LEU A 151 22.75 7.19 -29.95
CA LEU A 151 21.55 6.68 -29.26
C LEU A 151 20.51 7.78 -29.03
N ALA A 152 20.93 9.00 -28.71
CA ALA A 152 20.03 10.14 -28.52
C ALA A 152 19.41 10.58 -29.85
N SER A 153 20.19 10.66 -30.93
CA SER A 153 19.66 10.97 -32.26
C SER A 153 18.63 9.94 -32.72
N VAL A 154 18.86 8.64 -32.52
CA VAL A 154 17.84 7.60 -32.74
C VAL A 154 16.62 7.82 -31.83
N LEU A 155 16.82 8.00 -30.52
CA LEU A 155 15.72 8.19 -29.56
C LEU A 155 14.90 9.48 -29.75
N PHE A 156 15.35 10.42 -30.58
CA PHE A 156 14.62 11.63 -30.98
C PHE A 156 14.28 11.70 -32.48
N GLN A 157 14.46 10.60 -33.23
CA GLN A 157 14.21 10.51 -34.68
C GLN A 157 15.04 11.48 -35.54
N GLU A 158 16.20 11.88 -35.03
CA GLU A 158 17.26 12.61 -35.76
C GLU A 158 18.17 11.63 -36.53
N SER A 159 17.97 10.32 -36.37
CA SER A 159 18.63 9.24 -37.12
C SER A 159 17.76 7.97 -37.13
N GLU A 160 17.93 7.12 -38.14
CA GLU A 160 17.25 5.82 -38.24
C GLU A 160 17.94 4.73 -37.40
N LEU A 161 17.24 3.62 -37.16
CA LEU A 161 17.80 2.44 -36.50
C LEU A 161 18.82 1.74 -37.43
N SER A 162 20.02 1.44 -36.95
CA SER A 162 20.97 0.63 -37.74
C SER A 162 20.49 -0.84 -37.82
N PRO A 163 20.80 -1.56 -38.91
CA PRO A 163 20.37 -2.96 -39.05
C PRO A 163 20.97 -3.86 -37.93
N PRO A 164 20.24 -4.89 -37.46
CA PRO A 164 20.71 -5.78 -36.41
C PRO A 164 22.04 -6.46 -36.75
N LEU A 165 22.95 -6.51 -35.78
CA LEU A 165 24.25 -7.16 -35.91
C LEU A 165 24.11 -8.68 -36.03
N GLU A 166 24.97 -9.33 -36.81
CA GLU A 166 24.97 -10.79 -36.99
C GLU A 166 25.01 -11.54 -35.65
N SER A 167 24.06 -12.46 -35.47
CA SER A 167 23.90 -13.23 -34.25
C SER A 167 24.91 -14.38 -34.18
N LYS A 168 26.04 -14.14 -33.50
CA LYS A 168 26.95 -15.21 -33.07
C LYS A 168 26.20 -16.25 -32.23
N GLU A 169 26.62 -17.51 -32.29
CA GLU A 169 26.01 -18.57 -31.48
C GLU A 169 26.09 -18.25 -29.97
N ILE A 170 24.93 -18.29 -29.30
CA ILE A 170 24.82 -18.00 -27.87
C ILE A 170 24.69 -19.32 -27.10
N TYR A 171 25.76 -19.69 -26.39
CA TYR A 171 25.68 -20.75 -25.37
C TYR A 171 25.03 -20.20 -24.10
N TYR A 172 23.73 -20.46 -23.94
CA TYR A 172 22.92 -20.07 -22.78
C TYR A 172 23.42 -20.73 -21.48
N ILE A 173 23.50 -19.94 -20.40
CA ILE A 173 23.86 -20.43 -19.06
C ILE A 173 22.65 -21.13 -18.43
N ASN A 174 21.46 -20.53 -18.58
CA ASN A 174 20.21 -21.21 -18.23
C ASN A 174 19.64 -21.96 -19.45
N SER A 175 19.87 -23.26 -19.52
CA SER A 175 19.28 -24.16 -20.54
C SER A 175 17.76 -24.33 -20.46
N ASN A 176 17.11 -23.75 -19.44
CA ASN A 176 15.68 -23.88 -19.14
C ASN A 176 14.89 -22.61 -19.49
N LEU A 177 15.50 -21.66 -20.22
CA LEU A 177 14.77 -20.55 -20.84
C LEU A 177 13.80 -21.09 -21.91
N ASP A 178 12.58 -20.58 -21.93
CA ASP A 178 11.65 -20.83 -23.04
C ASP A 178 12.11 -20.10 -24.31
N GLU A 179 11.45 -20.36 -25.45
CA GLU A 179 11.91 -19.82 -26.73
C GLU A 179 11.65 -18.31 -26.89
N SER A 180 10.63 -17.75 -26.23
CA SER A 180 10.42 -16.29 -26.19
C SER A 180 11.53 -15.59 -25.40
N GLN A 181 11.97 -16.20 -24.30
CA GLN A 181 13.12 -15.72 -23.51
C GLN A 181 14.44 -15.84 -24.30
N LYS A 182 14.67 -16.95 -25.02
CA LYS A 182 15.87 -17.11 -25.86
C LYS A 182 15.87 -16.15 -27.05
N GLU A 183 14.74 -15.96 -27.73
CA GLU A 183 14.62 -14.98 -28.81
C GLU A 183 14.92 -13.57 -28.29
N ALA A 184 14.30 -13.15 -27.18
CA ALA A 184 14.58 -11.87 -26.55
C ALA A 184 16.06 -11.70 -26.17
N VAL A 185 16.76 -12.76 -25.73
CA VAL A 185 18.22 -12.73 -25.52
C VAL A 185 19.00 -12.55 -26.82
N ARG A 186 18.71 -13.33 -27.89
CA ARG A 186 19.37 -13.19 -29.20
C ARG A 186 19.21 -11.78 -29.74
N PHE A 187 17.95 -11.32 -29.80
CA PHE A 187 17.53 -10.05 -30.33
C PHE A 187 18.12 -8.87 -29.55
N ALA A 188 18.02 -8.86 -28.21
CA ALA A 188 18.56 -7.77 -27.40
C ALA A 188 20.09 -7.70 -27.42
N LEU A 189 20.77 -8.77 -27.85
CA LEU A 189 22.21 -8.79 -28.11
C LEU A 189 22.59 -8.36 -29.55
N SER A 190 21.77 -8.63 -30.56
CA SER A 190 22.00 -8.18 -31.94
C SER A 190 21.70 -6.69 -32.17
N GLN A 191 20.73 -6.10 -31.46
CA GLN A 191 20.38 -4.68 -31.70
C GLN A 191 21.57 -3.73 -31.46
N PRO A 192 21.83 -2.75 -32.35
CA PRO A 192 22.97 -1.83 -32.19
C PRO A 192 22.75 -0.78 -31.09
N GLU A 193 21.67 0.01 -31.14
CA GLU A 193 21.42 1.13 -30.21
C GLU A 193 20.45 0.78 -29.08
N ILE A 194 19.27 0.23 -29.40
CA ILE A 194 18.20 -0.04 -28.44
C ILE A 194 17.51 -1.39 -28.67
N ALA A 195 17.22 -2.09 -27.58
CA ALA A 195 16.22 -3.16 -27.56
C ALA A 195 15.25 -3.00 -26.37
N VAL A 196 14.03 -3.49 -26.54
CA VAL A 196 12.97 -3.48 -25.52
C VAL A 196 12.53 -4.92 -25.24
N VAL A 197 12.80 -5.41 -24.02
CA VAL A 197 12.28 -6.69 -23.51
C VAL A 197 10.97 -6.41 -22.78
N HIS A 198 9.86 -6.50 -23.52
CA HIS A 198 8.53 -6.44 -22.93
C HIS A 198 8.24 -7.75 -22.20
N GLY A 199 7.98 -7.68 -20.90
CA GLY A 199 7.72 -8.87 -20.10
C GLY A 199 6.48 -8.73 -19.23
N PRO A 200 5.35 -9.29 -19.68
CA PRO A 200 4.10 -9.42 -18.93
C PRO A 200 4.26 -10.09 -17.55
N PRO A 201 3.23 -10.05 -16.68
CA PRO A 201 3.28 -10.64 -15.34
C PRO A 201 3.68 -12.12 -15.33
N GLY A 202 4.64 -12.49 -14.48
CA GLY A 202 5.08 -13.88 -14.31
C GLY A 202 5.98 -14.44 -15.42
N THR A 203 6.29 -13.69 -16.48
CA THR A 203 7.04 -14.17 -17.67
C THR A 203 8.56 -14.32 -17.49
N GLY A 204 9.09 -14.07 -16.30
CA GLY A 204 10.50 -14.31 -16.01
C GLY A 204 11.48 -13.21 -16.46
N LYS A 205 11.05 -11.95 -16.69
CA LYS A 205 11.93 -10.78 -16.91
C LYS A 205 13.16 -10.79 -16.01
N THR A 206 12.87 -10.69 -14.72
CA THR A 206 13.83 -10.52 -13.63
C THR A 206 13.67 -11.65 -12.62
N THR A 207 12.44 -12.07 -12.33
CA THR A 207 12.10 -13.11 -11.32
C THR A 207 11.36 -14.29 -11.96
N THR A 208 11.92 -15.50 -11.82
CA THR A 208 11.24 -16.78 -12.07
C THR A 208 11.18 -17.58 -10.77
N ASN A 209 10.02 -18.10 -10.39
CA ASN A 209 9.77 -18.66 -9.06
C ASN A 209 10.24 -20.12 -8.93
N HIS A 210 11.55 -20.29 -8.74
CA HIS A 210 12.25 -21.59 -8.64
C HIS A 210 11.62 -22.60 -7.67
N LYS A 211 10.90 -22.14 -6.63
CA LYS A 211 10.17 -23.02 -5.69
C LYS A 211 9.20 -23.94 -6.41
N ILE A 212 8.48 -23.45 -7.42
CA ILE A 212 7.45 -24.21 -8.15
C ILE A 212 8.08 -25.38 -8.91
N ILE A 213 9.17 -25.12 -9.64
CA ILE A 213 9.93 -26.14 -10.39
C ILE A 213 10.49 -27.20 -9.44
N ILE A 214 11.06 -26.79 -8.30
CA ILE A 214 11.58 -27.71 -7.28
C ILE A 214 10.45 -28.50 -6.61
N GLN A 215 9.27 -27.91 -6.41
CA GLN A 215 8.13 -28.58 -5.77
C GLN A 215 7.47 -29.59 -6.71
N ALA A 216 7.30 -29.28 -8.00
CA ALA A 216 6.84 -30.24 -9.00
C ALA A 216 7.78 -31.46 -9.12
N VAL A 217 9.10 -31.23 -9.08
CA VAL A 217 10.11 -32.31 -9.04
C VAL A 217 10.05 -33.12 -7.74
N LYS A 218 9.71 -32.51 -6.60
CA LYS A 218 9.56 -33.20 -5.31
C LYS A 218 8.25 -33.96 -5.15
N GLN A 219 7.15 -33.50 -5.75
CA GLN A 219 5.81 -34.09 -5.60
C GLN A 219 5.58 -35.34 -6.47
N GLY A 220 6.53 -35.73 -7.33
CA GLY A 220 6.58 -37.08 -7.90
C GLY A 220 5.43 -37.45 -8.84
N GLN A 221 4.77 -36.47 -9.48
CA GLN A 221 3.65 -36.69 -10.42
C GLN A 221 4.09 -37.38 -11.73
N SER A 222 4.45 -38.66 -11.63
CA SER A 222 5.15 -39.45 -12.67
C SER A 222 4.42 -39.53 -14.02
N ASN A 223 3.10 -39.39 -14.04
CA ASN A 223 2.29 -39.61 -15.24
C ASN A 223 2.17 -38.39 -16.18
N ARG A 224 2.23 -37.14 -15.69
CA ARG A 224 2.17 -35.93 -16.55
C ARG A 224 3.53 -35.47 -17.08
N VAL A 225 4.64 -35.97 -16.53
CA VAL A 225 6.02 -35.52 -16.87
C VAL A 225 6.58 -36.18 -18.15
N LYS A 226 5.84 -37.11 -18.81
CA LYS A 226 6.29 -37.89 -19.99
C LYS A 226 6.65 -37.08 -21.26
N LYS A 227 6.53 -35.74 -21.26
CA LYS A 227 7.00 -34.85 -22.35
C LYS A 227 8.07 -33.82 -21.92
N VAL A 228 8.66 -33.93 -20.73
CA VAL A 228 9.68 -32.97 -20.26
C VAL A 228 11.10 -33.53 -20.38
N SER A 229 11.86 -33.01 -21.36
CA SER A 229 13.33 -33.09 -21.52
C SER A 229 14.01 -34.45 -21.21
N THR A 230 14.37 -35.18 -22.27
CA THR A 230 15.21 -36.39 -22.22
C THR A 230 16.47 -36.22 -21.38
N THR A 231 17.09 -35.04 -21.38
CA THR A 231 18.31 -34.73 -20.64
C THR A 231 18.18 -34.93 -19.12
N ILE A 232 17.00 -34.74 -18.53
CA ILE A 232 16.78 -35.02 -17.09
C ILE A 232 16.82 -36.53 -16.85
N ILE A 233 16.19 -37.32 -17.72
CA ILE A 233 16.22 -38.78 -17.67
C ILE A 233 17.64 -39.30 -17.90
N GLU A 234 18.40 -38.71 -18.82
CA GLU A 234 19.80 -39.06 -19.08
C GLU A 234 20.72 -38.79 -17.89
N ILE A 235 20.59 -37.64 -17.22
CA ILE A 235 21.37 -37.31 -16.01
C ILE A 235 21.02 -38.27 -14.87
N ILE A 236 19.73 -38.59 -14.68
CA ILE A 236 19.29 -39.59 -13.69
C ILE A 236 19.83 -40.98 -14.06
N ILE A 237 19.80 -41.38 -15.33
CA ILE A 237 20.37 -42.65 -15.82
C ILE A 237 21.89 -42.69 -15.63
N GLN A 238 22.62 -41.59 -15.84
CA GLN A 238 24.06 -41.52 -15.56
C GLN A 238 24.34 -41.64 -14.07
N ALA A 239 23.62 -40.91 -13.22
CA ALA A 239 23.75 -41.00 -11.76
C ALA A 239 23.43 -42.42 -11.24
N VAL A 240 22.39 -43.07 -11.77
CA VAL A 240 22.03 -44.46 -11.46
C VAL A 240 23.06 -45.46 -12.03
N LYS A 241 23.63 -45.23 -13.22
CA LYS A 241 24.73 -46.05 -13.77
C LYS A 241 25.99 -45.95 -12.91
N GLN A 242 26.37 -44.74 -12.47
CA GLN A 242 27.49 -44.52 -11.55
C GLN A 242 27.19 -45.15 -10.17
N GLY A 243 25.98 -45.00 -9.66
CA GLY A 243 25.50 -45.65 -8.45
C GLY A 243 25.61 -47.19 -8.52
N LYS A 244 25.13 -47.81 -9.60
CA LYS A 244 25.29 -49.25 -9.85
C LYS A 244 26.77 -49.68 -9.96
N LYS A 245 27.65 -48.80 -10.45
CA LYS A 245 29.11 -49.04 -10.46
C LYS A 245 29.69 -49.01 -9.03
N ALA A 246 29.19 -48.13 -8.16
CA ALA A 246 29.57 -48.10 -6.74
C ALA A 246 28.99 -49.26 -5.91
N VAL A 247 27.78 -49.76 -6.22
CA VAL A 247 27.24 -51.01 -5.65
C VAL A 247 28.17 -52.18 -5.94
N LYS A 248 28.64 -52.33 -7.20
CA LYS A 248 29.64 -53.34 -7.58
C LYS A 248 31.02 -53.18 -6.91
N GLN A 249 31.24 -52.09 -6.15
CA GLN A 249 32.45 -51.84 -5.37
C GLN A 249 32.19 -51.88 -3.84
N GLY A 250 31.08 -52.47 -3.40
CA GLY A 250 30.79 -52.76 -1.98
C GLY A 250 30.49 -51.55 -1.08
N LYS A 251 30.34 -50.34 -1.64
CA LYS A 251 30.06 -49.12 -0.85
C LYS A 251 28.57 -49.02 -0.54
N LYS A 252 28.21 -48.67 0.71
CA LYS A 252 26.81 -48.45 1.12
C LYS A 252 26.24 -47.23 0.39
N VAL A 253 25.12 -47.42 -0.31
CA VAL A 253 24.61 -46.45 -1.32
C VAL A 253 23.50 -45.51 -0.81
N SER A 254 22.80 -45.91 0.27
CA SER A 254 21.57 -45.25 0.77
C SER A 254 21.71 -43.74 0.98
N THR A 255 22.72 -43.29 1.75
CA THR A 255 22.89 -41.86 2.05
C THR A 255 23.54 -41.11 0.90
N THR A 256 24.65 -41.60 0.34
CA THR A 256 25.47 -40.81 -0.59
C THR A 256 24.75 -40.47 -1.90
N ILE A 257 23.89 -41.33 -2.45
CA ILE A 257 23.10 -40.96 -3.63
C ILE A 257 22.02 -39.93 -3.26
N ILE A 258 21.37 -40.06 -2.10
CA ILE A 258 20.39 -39.07 -1.65
C ILE A 258 21.07 -37.72 -1.35
N GLU A 259 22.27 -37.71 -0.78
CA GLU A 259 23.07 -36.50 -0.56
C GLU A 259 23.55 -35.87 -1.88
N ILE A 260 23.98 -36.66 -2.86
CA ILE A 260 24.35 -36.17 -4.20
C ILE A 260 23.12 -35.60 -4.93
N ILE A 261 21.96 -36.26 -4.84
CA ILE A 261 20.71 -35.74 -5.43
C ILE A 261 20.25 -34.48 -4.69
N ILE A 262 20.31 -34.43 -3.36
CA ILE A 262 19.98 -33.24 -2.57
C ILE A 262 20.98 -32.11 -2.82
N GLN A 263 22.27 -32.39 -3.05
CA GLN A 263 23.24 -31.39 -3.50
C GLN A 263 22.92 -30.92 -4.93
N ALA A 264 22.64 -31.83 -5.86
CA ALA A 264 22.24 -31.49 -7.23
C ALA A 264 20.90 -30.73 -7.31
N VAL A 265 20.01 -30.87 -6.31
CA VAL A 265 18.74 -30.13 -6.19
C VAL A 265 18.86 -28.87 -5.30
N LYS A 266 19.94 -28.73 -4.51
CA LYS A 266 20.31 -27.46 -3.83
C LYS A 266 21.20 -26.57 -4.71
N GLN A 267 21.95 -27.16 -5.65
CA GLN A 267 22.74 -26.47 -6.67
C GLN A 267 21.94 -26.28 -7.97
N GLY A 268 21.03 -27.21 -8.27
CA GLY A 268 20.08 -27.15 -9.38
C GLY A 268 18.85 -26.31 -9.03
N LYS A 269 18.56 -25.21 -9.72
CA LYS A 269 19.25 -24.62 -10.86
C LYS A 269 19.36 -23.12 -10.66
N LYS A 270 20.47 -22.51 -11.10
CA LYS A 270 20.57 -21.05 -11.25
C LYS A 270 19.67 -20.63 -12.41
N VAL A 271 18.42 -20.29 -12.12
CA VAL A 271 17.49 -19.78 -13.12
C VAL A 271 17.87 -18.34 -13.42
N SER A 272 18.87 -18.14 -14.30
CA SER A 272 19.10 -16.86 -14.96
C SER A 272 17.83 -16.50 -15.72
N THR A 273 17.28 -15.33 -15.41
CA THR A 273 16.13 -14.73 -16.09
C THR A 273 16.59 -13.95 -17.32
N THR A 274 15.67 -13.55 -18.21
CA THR A 274 16.02 -12.99 -19.53
C THR A 274 17.03 -11.85 -19.44
N ILE A 275 16.80 -10.90 -18.53
CA ILE A 275 17.68 -9.74 -18.31
C ILE A 275 19.06 -10.18 -17.77
N ILE A 276 19.07 -11.17 -16.88
CA ILE A 276 20.30 -11.71 -16.27
C ILE A 276 21.14 -12.46 -17.30
N GLU A 277 20.50 -13.24 -18.18
CA GLU A 277 21.19 -13.92 -19.28
C GLU A 277 21.77 -12.89 -20.26
N ILE A 278 21.00 -11.89 -20.68
CA ILE A 278 21.49 -10.75 -21.50
C ILE A 278 22.74 -10.11 -20.89
N ILE A 279 22.70 -9.75 -19.59
CA ILE A 279 23.83 -9.11 -18.90
C ILE A 279 25.07 -10.02 -18.91
N ILE A 280 24.93 -11.31 -18.58
CA ILE A 280 26.10 -12.20 -18.50
C ILE A 280 26.64 -12.54 -19.90
N GLN A 281 25.80 -12.64 -20.93
CA GLN A 281 26.26 -12.80 -22.31
C GLN A 281 26.98 -11.55 -22.83
N ALA A 282 26.55 -10.34 -22.44
CA ALA A 282 27.30 -9.11 -22.72
C ALA A 282 28.66 -9.09 -21.99
N VAL A 283 28.71 -9.47 -20.71
CA VAL A 283 29.99 -9.58 -19.95
C VAL A 283 30.93 -10.63 -20.56
N LYS A 284 30.41 -11.77 -21.06
CA LYS A 284 31.19 -12.77 -21.83
C LYS A 284 31.79 -12.18 -23.12
N GLN A 285 31.14 -11.19 -23.73
CA GLN A 285 31.67 -10.44 -24.88
C GLN A 285 32.70 -9.36 -24.46
N GLY A 286 33.09 -9.31 -23.18
CA GLY A 286 34.04 -8.34 -22.63
C GLY A 286 33.42 -6.99 -22.22
N LYS A 287 32.11 -6.80 -22.42
CA LYS A 287 31.43 -5.51 -22.25
C LYS A 287 31.25 -5.14 -20.77
N LYS A 288 31.41 -3.85 -20.46
CA LYS A 288 31.15 -3.23 -19.16
C LYS A 288 29.72 -2.70 -19.10
N ILE A 289 28.99 -3.13 -18.07
CA ILE A 289 27.53 -2.97 -18.01
C ILE A 289 27.12 -2.00 -16.89
N LEU A 290 26.25 -1.05 -17.21
CA LEU A 290 25.56 -0.20 -16.24
C LEU A 290 24.10 -0.66 -16.11
N ALA A 291 23.78 -1.40 -15.05
CA ALA A 291 22.42 -1.89 -14.80
C ALA A 291 21.69 -0.99 -13.79
N CYS A 292 20.52 -0.51 -14.18
CA CYS A 292 19.71 0.45 -13.44
C CYS A 292 18.25 0.01 -13.32
N ALA A 293 17.56 0.55 -12.33
CA ALA A 293 16.10 0.46 -12.17
C ALA A 293 15.58 1.63 -11.32
N PRO A 294 14.28 1.99 -11.36
CA PRO A 294 13.73 3.05 -10.51
C PRO A 294 13.75 2.69 -9.02
N SER A 295 13.39 1.44 -8.66
CA SER A 295 13.27 1.00 -7.27
C SER A 295 14.53 0.28 -6.75
N ASN A 296 14.87 0.45 -5.46
CA ASN A 296 15.96 -0.30 -4.84
C ASN A 296 15.73 -1.82 -4.84
N ILE A 297 14.47 -2.27 -4.77
CA ILE A 297 14.10 -3.68 -4.78
C ILE A 297 14.40 -4.29 -6.16
N SER A 298 14.10 -3.56 -7.23
CA SER A 298 14.40 -3.98 -8.61
C SER A 298 15.91 -4.10 -8.85
N VAL A 299 16.72 -3.15 -8.35
CA VAL A 299 18.19 -3.25 -8.44
C VAL A 299 18.72 -4.44 -7.63
N ASP A 300 18.28 -4.60 -6.37
CA ASP A 300 18.72 -5.69 -5.50
C ASP A 300 18.36 -7.07 -6.07
N ASN A 301 17.18 -7.20 -6.69
CA ASN A 301 16.74 -8.36 -7.47
C ASN A 301 17.71 -8.73 -8.62
N LEU A 302 18.39 -7.75 -9.23
CA LEU A 302 19.43 -8.02 -10.23
C LEU A 302 20.75 -8.46 -9.55
N VAL A 303 21.14 -7.79 -8.45
CA VAL A 303 22.38 -8.12 -7.71
C VAL A 303 22.36 -9.56 -7.20
N GLU A 304 21.25 -10.04 -6.62
CA GLU A 304 21.12 -11.42 -6.12
C GLU A 304 21.42 -12.48 -7.20
N ARG A 305 20.95 -12.25 -8.43
CA ARG A 305 21.02 -13.21 -9.54
C ARG A 305 22.35 -13.15 -10.30
N LEU A 306 22.97 -11.98 -10.39
CA LEU A 306 24.34 -11.85 -10.89
C LEU A 306 25.37 -12.42 -9.88
N ALA A 307 25.12 -12.23 -8.58
CA ALA A 307 25.90 -12.80 -7.50
C ALA A 307 25.91 -14.34 -7.53
N ALA A 308 24.73 -14.95 -7.73
CA ALA A 308 24.63 -16.40 -7.91
C ALA A 308 25.49 -16.91 -9.09
N ASN A 309 25.66 -16.10 -10.13
CA ASN A 309 26.46 -16.39 -11.31
C ASN A 309 27.93 -15.93 -11.24
N LYS A 310 28.45 -15.64 -10.04
CA LYS A 310 29.87 -15.30 -9.77
C LYS A 310 30.43 -14.10 -10.56
N GLN A 311 29.57 -13.19 -11.02
CA GLN A 311 30.00 -11.99 -11.76
C GLN A 311 30.69 -10.97 -10.82
N LYS A 312 31.64 -10.17 -11.32
CA LYS A 312 32.23 -9.07 -10.54
C LYS A 312 31.26 -7.88 -10.54
N ILE A 313 30.51 -7.72 -9.46
CA ILE A 313 29.43 -6.74 -9.38
C ILE A 313 29.62 -5.74 -8.24
N VAL A 314 29.25 -4.48 -8.47
CA VAL A 314 29.26 -3.41 -7.48
C VAL A 314 27.89 -2.73 -7.43
N ARG A 315 27.24 -2.73 -6.27
CA ARG A 315 25.96 -2.06 -6.00
C ARG A 315 26.22 -0.65 -5.45
N LEU A 316 25.87 0.37 -6.23
CA LEU A 316 25.86 1.78 -5.82
C LEU A 316 24.55 2.09 -5.09
N GLY A 317 24.67 2.56 -3.86
CA GLY A 317 23.54 2.92 -3.01
C GLY A 317 23.83 2.60 -1.55
N HIS A 318 23.22 3.36 -0.64
CA HIS A 318 23.52 3.25 0.78
C HIS A 318 23.15 1.84 1.33
N PRO A 319 24.03 1.13 2.06
CA PRO A 319 23.81 -0.26 2.48
C PRO A 319 22.52 -0.53 3.26
N ALA A 320 22.03 0.46 4.00
CA ALA A 320 20.74 0.35 4.72
C ALA A 320 19.50 0.32 3.80
N ARG A 321 19.62 0.70 2.53
CA ARG A 321 18.60 0.48 1.47
C ARG A 321 18.74 -0.88 0.77
N VAL A 322 19.81 -1.64 1.06
CA VAL A 322 20.17 -2.89 0.40
C VAL A 322 19.84 -4.07 1.32
N LEU A 323 19.30 -5.16 0.75
CA LEU A 323 18.95 -6.38 1.48
C LEU A 323 20.18 -6.97 2.20
N LYS A 324 20.03 -7.41 3.45
CA LYS A 324 21.15 -7.81 4.33
C LYS A 324 22.14 -8.81 3.72
N HIS A 325 21.66 -9.79 2.95
CA HIS A 325 22.52 -10.79 2.30
C HIS A 325 23.25 -10.28 1.04
N ILE A 326 22.79 -9.15 0.48
CA ILE A 326 23.32 -8.45 -0.69
C ILE A 326 24.31 -7.35 -0.28
N GLN A 327 24.24 -6.83 0.95
CA GLN A 327 25.06 -5.71 1.44
C GLN A 327 26.58 -5.86 1.17
N LYS A 328 27.12 -7.08 1.17
CA LYS A 328 28.51 -7.39 0.80
C LYS A 328 28.93 -6.99 -0.63
N TYR A 329 27.97 -6.74 -1.53
CA TYR A 329 28.20 -6.23 -2.89
C TYR A 329 28.04 -4.71 -2.99
N SER A 330 27.63 -4.02 -1.91
CA SER A 330 27.58 -2.56 -1.90
C SER A 330 28.99 -1.96 -1.97
N LEU A 331 29.12 -0.80 -2.62
CA LEU A 331 30.41 -0.11 -2.74
C LEU A 331 31.08 0.10 -1.37
N ASP A 332 30.31 0.54 -0.37
CA ASP A 332 30.72 0.76 1.01
C ASP A 332 31.31 -0.52 1.65
N ALA A 333 30.69 -1.68 1.43
CA ALA A 333 31.13 -2.96 1.97
C ALA A 333 32.39 -3.48 1.25
N ILE A 334 32.44 -3.36 -0.09
CA ILE A 334 33.60 -3.74 -0.91
C ILE A 334 34.81 -2.89 -0.53
N LEU A 335 34.63 -1.57 -0.33
CA LEU A 335 35.64 -0.69 0.26
C LEU A 335 36.14 -1.27 1.58
N SER A 336 35.27 -1.44 2.58
CA SER A 336 35.64 -1.95 3.91
C SER A 336 36.25 -3.36 3.96
N THR A 337 36.32 -4.07 2.82
CA THR A 337 36.94 -5.41 2.70
C THR A 337 38.20 -5.41 1.84
N SER A 338 38.51 -4.32 1.13
CA SER A 338 39.65 -4.23 0.19
C SER A 338 40.96 -3.86 0.90
N ASP A 339 42.08 -4.49 0.51
CA ASP A 339 43.39 -4.20 1.13
C ASP A 339 43.85 -2.74 0.97
N ASP A 340 43.45 -2.09 -0.12
CA ASP A 340 43.63 -0.65 -0.38
C ASP A 340 43.03 0.25 0.73
N THR A 341 42.11 -0.28 1.55
CA THR A 341 41.31 0.48 2.53
C THR A 341 41.92 0.51 3.93
N ARG A 342 42.99 -0.23 4.24
CA ARG A 342 43.71 -0.08 5.54
C ARG A 342 44.19 1.37 5.72
N LEU A 343 44.73 1.95 4.64
CA LEU A 343 45.14 3.35 4.51
C LEU A 343 43.98 4.37 4.59
N VAL A 344 42.72 3.93 4.54
CA VAL A 344 41.51 4.75 4.72
C VAL A 344 41.02 4.63 6.16
N GLU A 345 41.13 3.45 6.77
CA GLU A 345 40.82 3.22 8.19
C GLU A 345 41.76 3.97 9.13
N ASP A 346 43.06 4.03 8.81
CA ASP A 346 44.04 4.84 9.55
C ASP A 346 43.64 6.33 9.61
N VAL A 347 43.29 6.92 8.46
CA VAL A 347 42.91 8.35 8.38
C VAL A 347 41.57 8.61 9.07
N ARG A 348 40.60 7.68 9.00
CA ARG A 348 39.35 7.77 9.78
C ARG A 348 39.62 7.67 11.29
N SER A 349 40.51 6.77 11.70
CA SER A 349 40.96 6.61 13.09
C SER A 349 41.59 7.90 13.62
N ASP A 350 42.44 8.57 12.84
CA ASP A 350 43.03 9.86 13.22
C ASP A 350 42.04 11.02 13.18
N MET A 351 41.08 11.04 12.25
CA MET A 351 39.97 12.00 12.27
C MET A 351 39.10 11.87 13.54
N ASP A 352 38.74 10.65 13.93
CA ASP A 352 37.90 10.42 15.11
C ASP A 352 38.69 10.69 16.42
N LYS A 353 40.02 10.44 16.45
CA LYS A 353 40.93 10.90 17.53
C LYS A 353 40.95 12.44 17.61
N ALA A 354 41.10 13.14 16.49
CA ALA A 354 41.12 14.60 16.45
C ALA A 354 39.76 15.19 16.88
N MET A 355 38.65 14.57 16.48
CA MET A 355 37.29 14.93 16.91
C MET A 355 37.12 14.76 18.43
N SER A 356 37.64 13.66 19.00
CA SER A 356 37.62 13.41 20.45
C SER A 356 38.46 14.42 21.25
N LYS A 357 39.60 14.86 20.70
CA LYS A 357 40.41 15.96 21.28
C LYS A 357 39.64 17.28 21.24
N LEU A 358 39.09 17.67 20.07
CA LEU A 358 38.38 18.93 19.86
C LEU A 358 37.20 19.14 20.84
N LYS A 359 36.50 18.06 21.23
CA LYS A 359 35.44 18.08 22.25
C LYS A 359 35.95 18.35 23.68
N LYS A 360 37.19 17.94 24.00
CA LYS A 360 37.80 18.08 25.34
C LYS A 360 38.56 19.39 25.51
N THR A 361 39.30 19.81 24.48
CA THR A 361 40.09 21.03 24.46
C THR A 361 39.21 22.27 24.70
N ARG A 362 39.60 23.13 25.65
CA ARG A 362 38.94 24.41 25.93
C ARG A 362 39.66 25.64 25.36
N ASP A 363 40.96 25.53 25.06
CA ASP A 363 41.71 26.63 24.44
C ASP A 363 41.23 26.94 23.02
N LYS A 364 41.31 28.22 22.62
CA LYS A 364 40.94 28.70 21.29
C LYS A 364 42.01 28.40 20.24
N GLY A 365 43.29 28.52 20.57
CA GLY A 365 44.39 28.31 19.63
C GLY A 365 44.56 26.84 19.24
N GLU A 366 44.56 25.94 20.23
CA GLU A 366 44.59 24.50 20.03
C GLU A 366 43.34 24.01 19.29
N ARG A 367 42.14 24.52 19.61
CA ARG A 367 40.91 24.25 18.82
C ARG A 367 41.04 24.68 17.36
N GLN A 368 41.70 25.79 17.07
CA GLN A 368 41.89 26.27 15.69
C GLN A 368 42.89 25.39 14.93
N ARG A 369 43.96 24.91 15.57
CA ARG A 369 44.89 23.91 14.99
C ARG A 369 44.17 22.59 14.72
N LEU A 370 43.48 22.01 15.71
CA LEU A 370 42.71 20.77 15.54
C LEU A 370 41.65 20.88 14.42
N ARG A 371 41.04 22.06 14.22
CA ARG A 371 40.14 22.33 13.08
C ARG A 371 40.86 22.37 11.72
N GLN A 372 42.11 22.81 11.66
CA GLN A 372 42.94 22.74 10.45
C GLN A 372 43.38 21.30 10.17
N ASP A 373 43.81 20.55 11.19
CA ASP A 373 44.19 19.13 11.10
C ASP A 373 43.01 18.26 10.63
N MET A 374 41.81 18.49 11.19
CA MET A 374 40.57 17.85 10.70
C MET A 374 40.15 18.28 9.29
N LYS A 375 40.79 19.28 8.68
CA LYS A 375 40.54 19.71 7.30
C LYS A 375 41.59 19.17 6.32
N SER A 376 42.84 18.98 6.74
CA SER A 376 43.84 18.24 5.95
C SER A 376 43.50 16.75 5.89
N LEU A 377 43.24 16.10 7.04
CA LEU A 377 42.85 14.70 7.12
C LEU A 377 41.59 14.38 6.30
N ARG A 378 40.59 15.29 6.27
CA ARG A 378 39.41 15.14 5.39
C ARG A 378 39.76 15.14 3.91
N LYS A 379 40.60 16.08 3.45
CA LYS A 379 41.03 16.14 2.05
C LYS A 379 41.75 14.87 1.63
N GLU A 380 42.67 14.41 2.47
CA GLU A 380 43.40 13.17 2.26
C GLU A 380 42.47 11.95 2.24
N LEU A 381 41.55 11.83 3.21
CA LEU A 381 40.54 10.77 3.24
C LEU A 381 39.73 10.73 1.93
N VAL A 382 39.22 11.88 1.48
CA VAL A 382 38.45 11.98 0.24
C VAL A 382 39.27 11.59 -1.00
N GLN A 383 40.56 11.96 -1.06
CA GLN A 383 41.45 11.57 -2.17
C GLN A 383 41.76 10.07 -2.18
N ARG A 384 42.06 9.49 -1.01
CA ARG A 384 42.29 8.04 -0.85
C ARG A 384 41.03 7.24 -1.19
N GLU A 385 39.86 7.62 -0.65
CA GLU A 385 38.57 7.00 -0.96
C GLU A 385 38.22 7.10 -2.46
N GLN A 386 38.38 8.27 -3.10
CA GLN A 386 38.13 8.41 -4.54
C GLN A 386 39.04 7.51 -5.39
N THR A 387 40.30 7.32 -4.99
CA THR A 387 41.25 6.44 -5.67
C THR A 387 40.82 4.97 -5.54
N ALA A 388 40.51 4.51 -4.33
CA ALA A 388 40.02 3.14 -4.08
C ALA A 388 38.69 2.87 -4.83
N ILE A 389 37.74 3.81 -4.82
CA ILE A 389 36.49 3.72 -5.56
C ILE A 389 36.75 3.64 -7.07
N LYS A 390 37.62 4.47 -7.65
CA LYS A 390 37.97 4.42 -9.08
C LYS A 390 38.52 3.05 -9.48
N GLN A 391 39.36 2.45 -8.63
CA GLN A 391 39.88 1.10 -8.88
C GLN A 391 38.81 0.01 -8.75
N ILE A 392 37.98 0.04 -7.70
CA ILE A 392 36.89 -0.93 -7.49
C ILE A 392 35.91 -0.90 -8.69
N LEU A 393 35.53 0.29 -9.14
CA LEU A 393 34.62 0.45 -10.28
C LEU A 393 35.26 -0.05 -11.58
N LYS A 394 36.53 0.29 -11.88
CA LYS A 394 37.21 -0.23 -13.09
C LYS A 394 37.44 -1.75 -13.05
N LYS A 395 37.58 -2.35 -11.86
CA LYS A 395 37.70 -3.81 -11.65
C LYS A 395 36.35 -4.54 -11.80
N ALA A 396 35.21 -3.86 -11.69
CA ALA A 396 33.87 -4.44 -11.84
C ALA A 396 33.51 -4.73 -13.31
N ASP A 397 32.65 -5.72 -13.54
CA ASP A 397 32.13 -6.08 -14.86
C ASP A 397 30.67 -5.59 -15.03
N VAL A 398 29.90 -5.54 -13.93
CA VAL A 398 28.57 -4.89 -13.87
C VAL A 398 28.51 -3.93 -12.68
N VAL A 399 28.09 -2.69 -12.93
CA VAL A 399 27.78 -1.71 -11.89
C VAL A 399 26.26 -1.54 -11.81
N LEU A 400 25.70 -1.66 -10.60
CA LEU A 400 24.26 -1.70 -10.34
C LEU A 400 23.81 -0.52 -9.48
N ALA A 401 22.87 0.29 -9.96
CA ALA A 401 22.42 1.50 -9.27
C ALA A 401 20.90 1.71 -9.39
N THR A 402 20.30 2.56 -8.55
CA THR A 402 19.02 3.17 -8.94
C THR A 402 19.28 4.23 -10.02
N MET A 403 18.27 4.61 -10.80
CA MET A 403 18.38 5.70 -11.81
C MET A 403 19.08 6.95 -11.24
N THR A 404 18.58 7.43 -10.09
CA THR A 404 19.12 8.57 -9.33
C THR A 404 20.46 8.30 -8.63
N GLY A 405 20.88 7.03 -8.52
CA GLY A 405 22.18 6.60 -7.99
C GLY A 405 23.29 6.54 -9.05
N ALA A 406 22.92 6.40 -10.33
CA ALA A 406 23.82 6.46 -11.49
C ALA A 406 24.21 7.90 -11.90
N SER A 407 23.96 8.89 -11.05
CA SER A 407 24.11 10.31 -11.39
C SER A 407 25.56 10.80 -11.43
N ALA A 408 25.80 11.84 -12.22
CA ALA A 408 27.11 12.43 -12.49
C ALA A 408 27.76 13.14 -11.27
N ASP A 409 27.02 13.40 -10.19
CA ASP A 409 27.58 13.85 -8.92
C ASP A 409 28.07 12.69 -8.02
N GLY A 410 27.63 11.46 -8.31
CA GLY A 410 27.92 10.25 -7.55
C GLY A 410 29.25 9.56 -7.92
N PRO A 411 29.46 8.30 -7.48
CA PRO A 411 30.71 7.57 -7.69
C PRO A 411 31.14 7.41 -9.17
N LEU A 412 30.18 7.38 -10.10
CA LEU A 412 30.45 7.21 -11.53
C LEU A 412 31.23 8.35 -12.18
N LYS A 413 31.38 9.52 -11.52
CA LYS A 413 32.23 10.63 -11.99
C LYS A 413 33.73 10.34 -11.95
N LEU A 414 34.12 9.28 -11.23
CA LEU A 414 35.50 8.82 -11.14
C LEU A 414 35.88 7.93 -12.34
N LEU A 415 34.88 7.45 -13.10
CA LEU A 415 35.06 6.72 -14.35
C LEU A 415 35.09 7.69 -15.53
N ASP A 416 35.82 7.30 -16.55
CA ASP A 416 35.96 8.06 -17.79
C ASP A 416 34.66 7.86 -18.61
N ASP A 417 34.16 8.87 -19.35
CA ASP A 417 32.77 8.84 -19.86
C ASP A 417 32.43 7.61 -20.74
N LYS A 418 33.38 7.13 -21.55
CA LYS A 418 33.22 5.95 -22.42
C LYS A 418 33.52 4.61 -21.70
N HIS A 419 33.27 4.51 -20.39
CA HIS A 419 33.59 3.29 -19.61
C HIS A 419 32.56 2.15 -19.75
N PHE A 420 31.30 2.44 -20.10
CA PHE A 420 30.24 1.44 -20.22
C PHE A 420 29.80 1.26 -21.67
N ASP A 421 29.72 0.01 -22.12
CA ASP A 421 29.31 -0.35 -23.49
C ASP A 421 27.80 -0.57 -23.62
N LEU A 422 27.13 -0.86 -22.50
CA LEU A 422 25.71 -1.22 -22.47
C LEU A 422 25.03 -0.76 -21.17
N GLY A 423 23.97 0.02 -21.31
CA GLY A 423 23.01 0.30 -20.25
C GLY A 423 21.88 -0.72 -20.24
N VAL A 424 21.45 -1.16 -19.06
CA VAL A 424 20.25 -2.00 -18.90
C VAL A 424 19.33 -1.33 -17.89
N ILE A 425 18.07 -1.07 -18.26
CA ILE A 425 17.09 -0.41 -17.40
C ILE A 425 15.95 -1.40 -17.17
N ASP A 426 15.91 -2.02 -15.98
CA ASP A 426 14.79 -2.88 -15.56
C ASP A 426 13.66 -2.06 -14.92
N GLU A 427 12.43 -2.54 -15.07
CA GLU A 427 11.18 -1.85 -14.75
C GLU A 427 11.11 -0.41 -15.32
N CYS A 428 11.55 -0.24 -16.58
CA CYS A 428 11.61 1.04 -17.27
C CYS A 428 10.25 1.75 -17.41
N SER A 429 9.15 0.98 -17.46
CA SER A 429 7.78 1.53 -17.48
C SER A 429 7.30 2.09 -16.12
N GLN A 430 8.12 1.98 -15.07
CA GLN A 430 7.88 2.57 -13.75
C GLN A 430 8.74 3.84 -13.53
N ALA A 431 9.33 4.39 -14.60
CA ALA A 431 10.25 5.53 -14.55
C ALA A 431 9.85 6.62 -15.56
N ILE A 432 9.73 7.86 -15.08
CA ILE A 432 9.60 9.04 -15.95
C ILE A 432 10.80 9.13 -16.90
N GLU A 433 10.57 9.51 -18.16
CA GLU A 433 11.64 9.49 -19.18
C GLU A 433 12.85 10.34 -18.78
N ALA A 434 12.63 11.52 -18.20
CA ALA A 434 13.71 12.40 -17.75
C ALA A 434 14.68 11.73 -16.76
N ALA A 435 14.21 10.78 -15.93
CA ALA A 435 15.06 10.01 -15.02
C ALA A 435 15.84 8.89 -15.74
N CYS A 436 15.35 8.37 -16.85
CA CYS A 436 16.06 7.41 -17.71
C CYS A 436 17.32 8.03 -18.33
N TRP A 437 17.28 9.33 -18.62
CA TRP A 437 18.45 10.06 -19.12
C TRP A 437 19.62 10.12 -18.13
N ILE A 438 19.43 9.87 -16.83
CA ILE A 438 20.56 9.87 -15.87
C ILE A 438 21.60 8.78 -16.23
N PRO A 439 21.26 7.48 -16.35
CA PRO A 439 22.21 6.46 -16.80
C PRO A 439 22.44 6.45 -18.32
N LEU A 440 21.47 6.83 -19.16
CA LEU A 440 21.64 6.76 -20.63
C LEU A 440 22.79 7.65 -21.12
N LEU A 441 23.02 8.81 -20.48
CA LEU A 441 24.15 9.70 -20.79
C LEU A 441 25.56 9.14 -20.49
N LYS A 442 25.66 7.87 -20.08
CA LYS A 442 26.92 7.16 -19.80
C LYS A 442 27.14 5.92 -20.69
N VAL A 443 26.26 5.65 -21.65
CA VAL A 443 26.29 4.44 -22.49
C VAL A 443 26.01 4.75 -23.97
N PRO A 444 26.61 4.04 -24.93
CA PRO A 444 26.33 4.20 -26.37
C PRO A 444 25.08 3.42 -26.83
N ARG A 445 24.58 2.53 -25.98
CA ARG A 445 23.53 1.54 -26.27
C ARG A 445 22.74 1.23 -25.02
N CYS A 446 21.43 0.96 -25.14
CA CYS A 446 20.60 0.55 -24.02
C CYS A 446 19.73 -0.69 -24.31
N ILE A 447 19.32 -1.37 -23.24
CA ILE A 447 18.25 -2.37 -23.25
C ILE A 447 17.25 -1.95 -22.18
N LEU A 448 16.03 -1.66 -22.61
CA LEU A 448 14.91 -1.36 -21.72
C LEU A 448 14.16 -2.66 -21.42
N ALA A 449 13.81 -2.91 -20.17
CA ALA A 449 12.96 -4.02 -19.78
C ALA A 449 11.86 -3.52 -18.84
N GLY A 450 10.64 -4.04 -18.99
CA GLY A 450 9.50 -3.51 -18.26
C GLY A 450 8.18 -4.07 -18.76
N ASP A 451 7.10 -3.37 -18.43
CA ASP A 451 5.76 -3.66 -18.94
C ASP A 451 4.91 -2.39 -18.95
N HIS A 452 4.65 -1.86 -20.16
CA HIS A 452 3.86 -0.65 -20.39
C HIS A 452 2.34 -0.86 -20.21
N LEU A 453 1.93 -2.08 -19.84
CA LEU A 453 0.54 -2.45 -19.53
C LEU A 453 0.32 -2.72 -18.02
N GLN A 454 1.36 -2.54 -17.21
CA GLN A 454 1.30 -2.39 -15.75
C GLN A 454 1.40 -0.89 -15.37
N LEU A 455 1.41 -0.58 -14.07
CA LEU A 455 1.37 0.80 -13.56
C LEU A 455 2.49 1.70 -14.13
N PRO A 456 2.18 2.95 -14.53
CA PRO A 456 3.15 3.98 -14.90
C PRO A 456 3.90 4.51 -13.64
N PRO A 457 4.91 5.38 -13.80
CA PRO A 457 5.44 6.17 -12.68
C PRO A 457 4.32 6.95 -11.97
N THR A 458 4.35 6.98 -10.63
CA THR A 458 3.43 7.81 -9.84
C THR A 458 3.82 9.29 -9.96
N ILE A 459 2.89 10.10 -10.44
CA ILE A 459 2.98 11.56 -10.55
C ILE A 459 1.96 12.18 -9.57
N LEU A 460 2.35 13.21 -8.81
CA LEU A 460 1.48 13.91 -7.87
C LEU A 460 0.65 15.01 -8.56
N SER A 461 1.28 15.74 -9.48
CA SER A 461 0.62 16.78 -10.27
C SER A 461 -0.19 16.16 -11.41
N ASN A 462 -1.51 16.14 -11.22
CA ASN A 462 -2.49 15.76 -12.25
C ASN A 462 -2.38 16.62 -13.53
N GLU A 463 -1.78 17.81 -13.47
CA GLU A 463 -1.48 18.63 -14.63
C GLU A 463 -0.21 18.12 -15.33
N ALA A 464 0.90 17.98 -14.59
CA ALA A 464 2.16 17.51 -15.16
C ALA A 464 2.03 16.12 -15.80
N ALA A 465 1.27 15.21 -15.17
CA ALA A 465 0.91 13.90 -15.72
C ALA A 465 0.29 14.03 -17.11
N LYS A 466 -0.84 14.74 -17.23
CA LYS A 466 -1.61 14.92 -18.48
C LYS A 466 -0.85 15.66 -19.57
N THR A 467 0.07 16.56 -19.23
CA THR A 467 0.94 17.22 -20.23
C THR A 467 2.04 16.28 -20.76
N GLY A 468 2.25 15.12 -20.12
CA GLY A 468 3.06 14.02 -20.64
C GLY A 468 4.09 13.45 -19.67
N LEU A 469 4.18 13.92 -18.42
CA LEU A 469 5.16 13.40 -17.45
C LEU A 469 4.90 11.94 -17.04
N GLU A 470 3.67 11.46 -17.22
CA GLU A 470 3.30 10.04 -17.00
C GLU A 470 3.82 9.10 -18.11
N THR A 471 4.09 9.64 -19.31
CA THR A 471 4.62 8.87 -20.45
C THR A 471 6.05 8.44 -20.17
N THR A 472 6.29 7.13 -20.12
CA THR A 472 7.64 6.58 -19.95
C THR A 472 8.42 6.54 -21.25
N LEU A 473 9.75 6.49 -21.13
CA LEU A 473 10.64 6.25 -22.28
C LEU A 473 10.22 5.00 -23.07
N MET A 474 9.83 3.93 -22.36
CA MET A 474 9.43 2.66 -22.96
C MET A 474 8.17 2.81 -23.81
N GLU A 475 7.14 3.53 -23.33
CA GLU A 475 5.93 3.81 -24.12
C GLU A 475 6.26 4.67 -25.35
N ARG A 476 7.06 5.73 -25.16
CA ARG A 476 7.40 6.63 -26.26
C ARG A 476 8.15 5.90 -27.38
N VAL A 477 9.18 5.12 -27.08
CA VAL A 477 9.96 4.42 -28.13
C VAL A 477 9.16 3.30 -28.79
N LEU A 478 8.26 2.63 -28.06
CA LEU A 478 7.34 1.65 -28.65
C LEU A 478 6.33 2.32 -29.58
N GLY A 479 5.85 3.52 -29.26
CA GLY A 479 5.03 4.33 -30.17
C GLY A 479 5.73 4.83 -31.44
N LEU A 480 7.07 4.78 -31.48
CA LEU A 480 7.86 5.15 -32.66
C LEU A 480 8.32 3.95 -33.51
N TYR A 481 8.60 2.80 -32.87
CA TYR A 481 9.30 1.68 -33.52
C TYR A 481 8.66 0.30 -33.27
N ASP A 482 7.76 0.16 -32.30
CA ASP A 482 6.98 -1.04 -32.01
C ASP A 482 7.80 -2.36 -32.10
N ASN A 483 7.41 -3.30 -32.96
CA ASN A 483 8.01 -4.64 -33.08
C ASN A 483 9.42 -4.63 -33.72
N GLN A 484 9.91 -3.49 -34.22
CA GLN A 484 11.30 -3.37 -34.71
C GLN A 484 12.31 -3.44 -33.57
N ILE A 485 11.98 -2.84 -32.41
CA ILE A 485 12.83 -2.80 -31.21
C ILE A 485 12.32 -3.68 -30.07
N MET A 486 11.10 -4.21 -30.14
CA MET A 486 10.47 -4.99 -29.07
C MET A 486 10.57 -6.49 -29.26
N ARG A 487 10.81 -7.23 -28.18
CA ARG A 487 10.40 -8.64 -28.04
C ARG A 487 9.63 -8.88 -26.76
N MET A 488 8.51 -9.58 -26.90
CA MET A 488 7.56 -9.87 -25.83
C MET A 488 7.76 -11.29 -25.31
N LEU A 489 7.89 -11.44 -23.99
CA LEU A 489 7.92 -12.75 -23.32
C LEU A 489 6.49 -13.29 -23.20
N THR A 490 6.25 -14.54 -23.63
CA THR A 490 4.90 -15.10 -23.73
C THR A 490 4.58 -16.15 -22.66
N THR A 491 5.57 -16.95 -22.24
CA THR A 491 5.36 -18.03 -21.26
C THR A 491 5.42 -17.48 -19.84
N GLN A 492 4.35 -17.66 -19.04
CA GLN A 492 4.28 -17.19 -17.65
C GLN A 492 4.32 -18.33 -16.62
N TYR A 493 4.98 -18.08 -15.50
CA TYR A 493 5.35 -19.04 -14.46
C TYR A 493 4.75 -18.72 -13.08
N ARG A 494 3.62 -18.00 -13.04
CA ARG A 494 2.98 -17.46 -11.83
C ARG A 494 1.57 -17.99 -11.62
N MET A 495 0.69 -17.69 -12.58
CA MET A 495 -0.77 -17.74 -12.45
C MET A 495 -1.34 -19.06 -12.95
N ASN A 496 -2.42 -19.52 -12.32
CA ASN A 496 -3.36 -20.46 -12.92
C ASN A 496 -3.82 -19.94 -14.29
N GLN A 497 -4.04 -20.82 -15.27
CA GLN A 497 -4.43 -20.42 -16.62
C GLN A 497 -5.72 -19.59 -16.63
N VAL A 498 -6.68 -19.91 -15.77
CA VAL A 498 -7.97 -19.19 -15.68
C VAL A 498 -7.79 -17.76 -15.12
N ILE A 499 -6.84 -17.57 -14.19
CA ILE A 499 -6.46 -16.23 -13.69
C ILE A 499 -5.72 -15.43 -14.78
N MET A 500 -4.83 -16.11 -15.54
CA MET A 500 -4.04 -15.49 -16.59
C MET A 500 -4.88 -15.03 -17.79
N GLN A 501 -5.85 -15.84 -18.22
CA GLN A 501 -6.51 -15.70 -19.52
C GLN A 501 -7.17 -14.33 -19.71
N TRP A 502 -7.94 -13.84 -18.72
CA TRP A 502 -8.55 -12.50 -18.80
C TRP A 502 -7.51 -11.38 -19.00
N SER A 503 -6.39 -11.43 -18.28
CA SER A 503 -5.31 -10.46 -18.44
C SER A 503 -4.69 -10.56 -19.84
N SER A 504 -4.45 -11.79 -20.31
CA SER A 504 -3.98 -12.10 -21.67
C SER A 504 -4.86 -11.45 -22.74
N ASP A 505 -6.18 -11.70 -22.68
CA ASP A 505 -7.13 -11.33 -23.73
C ASP A 505 -7.48 -9.84 -23.73
N GLN A 506 -7.43 -9.18 -22.56
CA GLN A 506 -7.82 -7.77 -22.44
C GLN A 506 -6.67 -6.77 -22.64
N LEU A 507 -5.42 -7.21 -22.57
CA LEU A 507 -4.24 -6.31 -22.62
C LEU A 507 -3.05 -6.86 -23.42
N TYR A 508 -2.89 -8.17 -23.58
CA TYR A 508 -1.71 -8.79 -24.19
C TYR A 508 -2.06 -9.59 -25.46
N ASP A 509 -3.13 -9.22 -26.16
CA ASP A 509 -3.65 -9.81 -27.40
C ASP A 509 -3.85 -11.35 -27.36
N GLY A 510 -4.13 -11.91 -26.19
CA GLY A 510 -4.23 -13.37 -25.99
C GLY A 510 -2.88 -14.12 -26.03
N LYS A 511 -1.74 -13.42 -26.16
CA LYS A 511 -0.41 -14.00 -26.40
C LYS A 511 0.24 -14.66 -25.17
N LEU A 512 -0.34 -14.57 -23.97
CA LEU A 512 0.22 -15.21 -22.77
C LEU A 512 -0.12 -16.71 -22.72
N VAL A 513 0.87 -17.52 -22.39
CA VAL A 513 0.72 -18.98 -22.23
C VAL A 513 1.14 -19.39 -20.82
N ALA A 514 0.27 -20.13 -20.12
CA ALA A 514 0.59 -20.66 -18.80
C ALA A 514 1.58 -21.82 -18.91
N HIS A 515 2.72 -21.74 -18.21
CA HIS A 515 3.66 -22.86 -18.16
C HIS A 515 2.99 -24.08 -17.48
N PRO A 516 3.20 -25.34 -17.93
CA PRO A 516 2.54 -26.52 -17.36
C PRO A 516 2.81 -26.82 -15.87
N SER A 517 3.69 -26.05 -15.21
CA SER A 517 3.88 -26.10 -13.75
C SER A 517 2.96 -25.15 -12.97
N VAL A 518 2.15 -24.34 -13.65
CA VAL A 518 1.19 -23.40 -13.05
C VAL A 518 -0.18 -23.39 -13.73
N SER A 519 -0.35 -23.91 -14.95
CA SER A 519 -1.63 -23.89 -15.67
C SER A 519 -2.82 -24.35 -14.83
N ASP A 520 -2.68 -25.49 -14.16
CA ASP A 520 -3.76 -26.19 -13.45
C ASP A 520 -3.71 -26.01 -11.91
N HIS A 521 -2.81 -25.17 -11.38
CA HIS A 521 -2.49 -25.20 -9.93
C HIS A 521 -3.53 -24.46 -9.05
N LEU A 522 -3.88 -25.06 -7.91
CA LEU A 522 -4.99 -24.67 -7.02
C LEU A 522 -4.53 -24.64 -5.55
N LEU A 523 -5.29 -24.04 -4.63
CA LEU A 523 -4.84 -23.93 -3.23
C LEU A 523 -4.68 -25.30 -2.57
N ARG A 524 -5.57 -26.26 -2.86
CA ARG A 524 -5.52 -27.64 -2.36
C ARG A 524 -4.22 -28.40 -2.69
N ASP A 525 -3.47 -28.05 -3.73
CA ASP A 525 -2.19 -28.73 -4.03
C ASP A 525 -1.04 -28.33 -3.08
N ILE A 526 -1.26 -27.33 -2.22
CA ILE A 526 -0.30 -26.91 -1.20
C ILE A 526 -0.36 -27.91 -0.04
N PRO A 527 0.75 -28.60 0.30
CA PRO A 527 0.75 -29.59 1.37
C PRO A 527 0.31 -29.00 2.71
N GLY A 528 -0.77 -29.56 3.26
CA GLY A 528 -1.37 -29.14 4.54
C GLY A 528 -2.54 -28.16 4.43
N ILE A 529 -3.09 -27.93 3.23
CA ILE A 529 -4.37 -27.23 3.04
C ILE A 529 -5.52 -28.24 2.92
N THR A 530 -6.67 -27.92 3.50
CA THR A 530 -7.92 -28.68 3.38
C THR A 530 -8.51 -28.55 1.97
N ASP A 531 -8.87 -29.66 1.34
CA ASP A 531 -9.58 -29.68 0.05
C ASP A 531 -11.07 -29.39 0.26
N ASN A 532 -11.57 -28.37 -0.40
CA ASN A 532 -12.96 -27.90 -0.38
C ASN A 532 -13.26 -27.02 -1.61
N GLU A 533 -14.46 -26.47 -1.71
CA GLU A 533 -14.91 -25.65 -2.85
C GLU A 533 -14.01 -24.42 -3.04
N GLU A 534 -13.82 -23.59 -1.99
CA GLU A 534 -13.07 -22.33 -2.10
C GLU A 534 -11.56 -22.52 -2.34
N THR A 535 -10.99 -23.71 -2.06
CA THR A 535 -9.59 -24.07 -2.36
C THR A 535 -9.42 -24.86 -3.67
N SER A 536 -10.52 -25.36 -4.22
CA SER A 536 -10.61 -25.99 -5.55
C SER A 536 -10.79 -24.95 -6.66
N GLU A 537 -11.40 -23.79 -6.37
CA GLU A 537 -11.66 -22.77 -7.38
C GLU A 537 -10.56 -21.69 -7.46
N PRO A 538 -10.05 -21.37 -8.67
CA PRO A 538 -9.01 -20.36 -8.85
C PRO A 538 -9.55 -18.91 -8.89
N LEU A 539 -10.87 -18.75 -9.09
CA LEU A 539 -11.55 -17.46 -9.19
C LEU A 539 -12.83 -17.50 -8.34
N LEU A 540 -12.99 -16.51 -7.46
CA LEU A 540 -14.20 -16.28 -6.68
C LEU A 540 -14.65 -14.82 -6.83
N LEU A 541 -15.88 -14.60 -7.30
CA LEU A 541 -16.53 -13.30 -7.33
C LEU A 541 -17.58 -13.24 -6.22
N ILE A 542 -17.48 -12.25 -5.32
CA ILE A 542 -18.54 -11.93 -4.37
C ILE A 542 -19.21 -10.63 -4.83
N ASP A 543 -20.48 -10.73 -5.26
CA ASP A 543 -21.25 -9.57 -5.71
C ASP A 543 -22.03 -8.94 -4.54
N THR A 544 -21.78 -7.65 -4.31
CA THR A 544 -22.47 -6.83 -3.30
C THR A 544 -23.64 -6.02 -3.89
N ALA A 545 -23.90 -6.11 -5.19
CA ALA A 545 -25.03 -5.45 -5.84
C ALA A 545 -26.36 -5.80 -5.15
N GLY A 546 -27.17 -4.79 -4.86
CA GLY A 546 -28.44 -4.93 -4.13
C GLY A 546 -28.34 -5.26 -2.63
N CYS A 547 -27.13 -5.44 -2.07
CA CYS A 547 -26.92 -5.83 -0.66
C CYS A 547 -26.84 -4.63 0.31
N GLU A 548 -27.18 -3.42 -0.14
CA GLU A 548 -27.02 -2.11 0.55
C GLU A 548 -25.61 -1.78 1.11
N MET A 549 -24.56 -2.48 0.63
CA MET A 549 -23.15 -2.28 1.02
C MET A 549 -22.47 -1.10 0.30
N TYR A 550 -22.95 0.10 0.55
CA TYR A 550 -22.51 1.31 -0.17
C TYR A 550 -21.18 1.91 0.33
N GLU A 551 -20.55 2.76 -0.49
CA GLU A 551 -19.37 3.55 -0.10
C GLU A 551 -19.70 4.63 0.95
N LEU A 552 -18.74 4.90 1.84
CA LEU A 552 -18.86 5.93 2.88
C LEU A 552 -18.97 7.35 2.31
N ASP A 553 -19.98 8.11 2.74
CA ASP A 553 -20.05 9.56 2.50
C ASP A 553 -19.00 10.31 3.33
N LEU A 554 -17.94 10.72 2.64
CA LEU A 554 -16.84 11.52 3.17
C LEU A 554 -16.53 12.68 2.19
N PRO A 555 -15.97 13.80 2.67
CA PRO A 555 -15.42 14.88 1.84
C PRO A 555 -14.49 14.34 0.73
N GLU A 556 -14.44 15.04 -0.40
CA GLU A 556 -13.73 14.55 -1.61
C GLU A 556 -12.20 14.56 -1.47
N GLU A 557 -11.68 15.36 -0.53
CA GLU A 557 -10.27 15.32 -0.09
C GLU A 557 -9.90 14.02 0.66
N ILE A 558 -10.88 13.17 1.01
CA ILE A 558 -10.69 11.95 1.79
C ILE A 558 -10.94 10.70 0.93
N SER A 559 -10.06 9.71 1.09
CA SER A 559 -10.09 8.46 0.33
C SER A 559 -11.33 7.61 0.63
N LYS A 560 -11.73 6.74 -0.31
CA LYS A 560 -12.95 5.93 -0.22
C LYS A 560 -12.78 4.65 0.63
N GLY A 561 -13.87 4.22 1.26
CA GLY A 561 -13.96 2.99 2.03
C GLY A 561 -15.37 2.42 2.01
N ASN A 562 -15.49 1.11 2.23
CA ASN A 562 -16.71 0.33 2.25
C ASN A 562 -16.58 -0.71 3.37
N GLU A 563 -17.36 -0.55 4.43
CA GLU A 563 -17.24 -1.37 5.64
C GLU A 563 -17.70 -2.81 5.39
N GLY A 564 -18.81 -3.02 4.68
CA GLY A 564 -19.34 -4.36 4.39
C GLY A 564 -18.40 -5.19 3.51
N GLU A 565 -17.75 -4.57 2.51
CA GLU A 565 -16.67 -5.24 1.78
C GLU A 565 -15.50 -5.61 2.70
N ALA A 566 -15.12 -4.73 3.63
CA ALA A 566 -13.99 -4.96 4.53
C ALA A 566 -14.27 -6.09 5.54
N ASP A 567 -15.51 -6.23 6.02
CA ASP A 567 -15.93 -7.33 6.90
C ASP A 567 -15.93 -8.68 6.17
N ILE A 568 -16.48 -8.77 4.96
CA ILE A 568 -16.47 -10.02 4.16
C ILE A 568 -15.04 -10.44 3.78
N VAL A 569 -14.20 -9.49 3.37
CA VAL A 569 -12.79 -9.76 3.07
C VAL A 569 -12.03 -10.27 4.30
N ALA A 570 -12.33 -9.76 5.49
CA ALA A 570 -11.75 -10.28 6.72
C ALA A 570 -12.16 -11.75 6.92
N THR A 571 -13.46 -12.06 6.83
CA THR A 571 -13.98 -13.43 6.98
C THR A 571 -13.42 -14.41 5.95
N HIS A 572 -13.23 -14.02 4.68
CA HIS A 572 -12.61 -14.92 3.69
C HIS A 572 -11.14 -15.19 4.00
N VAL A 573 -10.40 -14.20 4.47
CA VAL A 573 -9.00 -14.40 4.92
C VAL A 573 -8.96 -15.31 6.16
N GLU A 574 -9.92 -15.20 7.09
CA GLU A 574 -10.04 -16.11 8.23
C GLU A 574 -10.36 -17.55 7.80
N LYS A 575 -11.29 -17.75 6.84
CA LYS A 575 -11.57 -19.05 6.20
C LYS A 575 -10.29 -19.67 5.62
N LEU A 576 -9.61 -18.96 4.71
CA LEU A 576 -8.39 -19.44 4.06
C LEU A 576 -7.29 -19.84 5.07
N ILE A 577 -7.14 -19.08 6.16
CA ILE A 577 -6.18 -19.40 7.23
C ILE A 577 -6.60 -20.63 8.03
N SER A 578 -7.90 -20.79 8.33
CA SER A 578 -8.42 -21.98 9.02
C SER A 578 -8.33 -23.26 8.16
N TYR A 579 -8.38 -23.12 6.83
CA TYR A 579 -8.09 -24.19 5.87
C TYR A 579 -6.60 -24.53 5.75
N GLY A 580 -5.71 -23.84 6.49
CA GLY A 580 -4.28 -24.14 6.56
C GLY A 580 -3.36 -23.24 5.72
N LEU A 581 -3.90 -22.26 4.98
CA LEU A 581 -3.07 -21.32 4.23
C LEU A 581 -2.32 -20.38 5.19
N LYS A 582 -1.03 -20.15 4.94
CA LYS A 582 -0.20 -19.31 5.81
C LYS A 582 -0.51 -17.84 5.56
N GLN A 583 -0.56 -17.05 6.63
CA GLN A 583 -0.68 -15.58 6.55
C GLN A 583 0.35 -14.95 5.60
N ASP A 584 1.59 -15.46 5.58
CA ASP A 584 2.66 -14.98 4.70
C ASP A 584 2.39 -15.23 3.20
N ASP A 585 1.51 -16.19 2.86
CA ASP A 585 1.16 -16.61 1.50
C ASP A 585 -0.15 -15.97 0.98
N ILE A 586 -0.76 -15.04 1.75
CA ILE A 586 -1.97 -14.26 1.43
C ILE A 586 -1.62 -12.77 1.24
N ALA A 587 -2.38 -12.07 0.39
CA ALA A 587 -2.46 -10.60 0.41
C ALA A 587 -3.89 -10.09 0.17
N VAL A 588 -4.14 -8.89 0.70
CA VAL A 588 -5.38 -8.14 0.48
C VAL A 588 -5.04 -6.81 -0.17
N ILE A 589 -5.72 -6.51 -1.27
CA ILE A 589 -5.45 -5.36 -2.13
C ILE A 589 -6.73 -4.52 -2.26
N ALA A 590 -6.62 -3.21 -2.08
CA ALA A 590 -7.69 -2.26 -2.37
C ALA A 590 -7.14 -1.02 -3.12
N PRO A 591 -7.90 -0.37 -4.02
CA PRO A 591 -7.44 0.84 -4.70
C PRO A 591 -7.31 2.05 -3.77
N TYR A 592 -8.05 2.09 -2.66
CA TYR A 592 -8.24 3.27 -1.83
C TYR A 592 -7.59 3.12 -0.45
N ASN A 593 -6.86 4.15 -0.02
CA ASN A 593 -6.09 4.13 1.22
C ASN A 593 -6.96 3.97 2.48
N LEU A 594 -8.17 4.56 2.51
CA LEU A 594 -9.08 4.37 3.63
C LEU A 594 -9.57 2.91 3.72
N GLN A 595 -9.84 2.24 2.60
CA GLN A 595 -10.16 0.81 2.62
C GLN A 595 -8.98 -0.02 3.13
N VAL A 596 -7.73 0.32 2.74
CA VAL A 596 -6.53 -0.32 3.28
C VAL A 596 -6.42 -0.15 4.80
N GLU A 597 -6.84 0.99 5.35
CA GLU A 597 -6.91 1.21 6.81
C GLU A 597 -8.05 0.41 7.47
N LEU A 598 -9.26 0.40 6.90
CA LEU A 598 -10.41 -0.38 7.41
C LEU A 598 -10.13 -1.89 7.44
N LEU A 599 -9.43 -2.40 6.42
CA LEU A 599 -8.98 -3.79 6.31
C LEU A 599 -7.85 -4.11 7.30
N ARG A 600 -6.87 -3.20 7.48
CA ARG A 600 -5.81 -3.36 8.50
C ARG A 600 -6.36 -3.39 9.91
N LEU A 601 -7.37 -2.55 10.21
CA LEU A 601 -8.00 -2.50 11.52
C LEU A 601 -8.71 -3.82 11.89
N ARG A 602 -9.23 -4.55 10.88
CA ARG A 602 -9.84 -5.88 11.04
C ARG A 602 -8.80 -7.00 11.13
N LEU A 603 -7.81 -7.01 10.22
CA LEU A 603 -6.91 -8.14 10.03
C LEU A 603 -5.59 -8.07 10.82
N SER A 604 -4.99 -6.89 11.01
CA SER A 604 -3.59 -6.79 11.48
C SER A 604 -3.39 -7.14 12.96
N SER A 605 -4.46 -7.16 13.76
CA SER A 605 -4.47 -7.60 15.16
C SER A 605 -4.31 -9.12 15.29
N ASN A 606 -5.12 -9.87 14.53
CA ASN A 606 -5.17 -11.33 14.57
C ASN A 606 -4.13 -11.98 13.62
N TYR A 607 -3.89 -11.35 12.46
CA TYR A 607 -3.10 -11.89 11.35
C TYR A 607 -2.02 -10.90 10.86
N PRO A 608 -1.07 -10.48 11.74
CA PRO A 608 -0.11 -9.41 11.46
C PRO A 608 0.86 -9.67 10.29
N LYS A 609 0.85 -10.87 9.69
CA LYS A 609 1.66 -11.22 8.52
C LYS A 609 0.93 -11.12 7.18
N VAL A 610 -0.40 -11.01 7.17
CA VAL A 610 -1.18 -10.82 5.94
C VAL A 610 -0.86 -9.45 5.35
N GLU A 611 -0.40 -9.41 4.09
CA GLU A 611 -0.04 -8.14 3.45
C GLU A 611 -1.28 -7.38 2.96
N VAL A 612 -1.77 -6.42 3.75
CA VAL A 612 -2.87 -5.50 3.39
C VAL A 612 -2.33 -4.17 2.84
N LYS A 613 -2.57 -3.86 1.55
CA LYS A 613 -1.97 -2.71 0.86
C LYS A 613 -2.83 -2.12 -0.27
N SER A 614 -2.41 -0.93 -0.74
CA SER A 614 -2.80 -0.43 -2.06
C SER A 614 -2.18 -1.27 -3.19
N VAL A 615 -2.78 -1.21 -4.37
CA VAL A 615 -2.30 -1.92 -5.57
C VAL A 615 -0.85 -1.55 -5.89
N ASP A 616 -0.58 -0.25 -5.91
CA ASP A 616 0.71 0.38 -6.20
C ASP A 616 1.76 -0.05 -5.15
N GLY A 617 1.35 -0.20 -3.88
CA GLY A 617 2.17 -0.78 -2.81
C GLY A 617 2.45 -2.30 -2.92
N PHE A 618 1.84 -2.98 -3.89
CA PHE A 618 2.00 -4.42 -4.17
C PHE A 618 2.79 -4.71 -5.47
N GLN A 619 3.29 -3.68 -6.16
CA GLN A 619 4.08 -3.86 -7.38
C GLN A 619 5.32 -4.74 -7.15
N GLY A 620 5.68 -5.54 -8.16
CA GLY A 620 6.77 -6.53 -8.09
C GLY A 620 6.52 -7.78 -7.21
N ARG A 621 5.45 -7.81 -6.40
CA ARG A 621 5.11 -8.96 -5.51
C ARG A 621 4.17 -9.99 -6.17
N GLU A 622 3.95 -11.09 -5.47
CA GLU A 622 3.00 -12.17 -5.77
C GLU A 622 2.66 -12.96 -4.48
N LYS A 623 1.53 -13.68 -4.46
CA LYS A 623 1.07 -14.54 -3.34
C LYS A 623 0.36 -15.79 -3.87
N GLU A 624 0.15 -16.80 -3.03
CA GLU A 624 -0.63 -18.00 -3.42
C GLU A 624 -2.12 -17.63 -3.59
N ALA A 625 -2.67 -16.89 -2.61
CA ALA A 625 -4.01 -16.29 -2.68
C ALA A 625 -3.95 -14.74 -2.63
N VAL A 626 -4.82 -14.09 -3.40
CA VAL A 626 -5.03 -12.63 -3.36
C VAL A 626 -6.52 -12.32 -3.25
N VAL A 627 -6.86 -11.35 -2.40
CA VAL A 627 -8.23 -10.82 -2.26
C VAL A 627 -8.25 -9.36 -2.67
N ILE A 628 -9.19 -8.96 -3.54
CA ILE A 628 -9.35 -7.59 -4.03
C ILE A 628 -10.72 -7.04 -3.60
N SER A 629 -10.73 -5.86 -2.97
CA SER A 629 -11.93 -5.06 -2.67
C SER A 629 -11.98 -3.85 -3.59
N LEU A 630 -13.04 -3.70 -4.40
CA LEU A 630 -13.19 -2.59 -5.35
C LEU A 630 -13.84 -1.33 -4.74
N VAL A 631 -14.50 -1.44 -3.58
CA VAL A 631 -15.01 -0.35 -2.72
C VAL A 631 -16.21 0.43 -3.27
N ARG A 632 -16.23 0.70 -4.58
CA ARG A 632 -17.21 1.60 -5.21
C ARG A 632 -18.56 0.89 -5.35
N SER A 633 -19.49 1.21 -4.46
CA SER A 633 -20.90 0.82 -4.52
C SER A 633 -21.79 2.02 -4.22
N ASN A 634 -22.84 2.23 -5.02
CA ASN A 634 -23.67 3.44 -4.99
C ASN A 634 -25.16 3.13 -5.20
N PRO A 635 -26.08 3.81 -4.49
CA PRO A 635 -27.51 3.53 -4.58
C PRO A 635 -28.12 4.04 -5.90
N LYS A 636 -28.65 3.12 -6.73
CA LYS A 636 -29.49 3.48 -7.88
C LYS A 636 -30.73 4.27 -7.45
N GLY A 637 -31.11 5.27 -8.25
CA GLY A 637 -32.46 5.82 -8.36
C GLY A 637 -33.02 6.63 -7.17
N LYS A 638 -32.47 6.50 -5.95
CA LYS A 638 -32.87 7.32 -4.80
C LYS A 638 -32.30 8.74 -4.97
N ILE A 639 -33.14 9.66 -5.46
CA ILE A 639 -33.06 11.07 -5.06
C ILE A 639 -33.02 11.09 -3.53
N SER A 640 -32.13 11.87 -2.93
CA SER A 640 -31.97 12.00 -1.47
C SER A 640 -33.10 12.80 -0.82
N LEU A 641 -34.35 12.38 -1.05
CA LEU A 641 -35.47 12.63 -0.15
C LEU A 641 -35.24 11.84 1.15
N VAL A 642 -34.28 12.31 1.95
CA VAL A 642 -34.04 11.87 3.31
C VAL A 642 -35.23 12.34 4.17
N ARG A 643 -36.35 11.62 4.04
CA ARG A 643 -37.44 11.70 5.01
C ARG A 643 -36.94 11.09 6.30
N SER A 644 -36.50 11.97 7.20
CA SER A 644 -36.00 11.65 8.52
C SER A 644 -36.89 10.61 9.22
N ASN A 645 -36.40 9.37 9.30
CA ASN A 645 -37.06 8.33 10.06
C ASN A 645 -37.08 8.78 11.54
N PRO A 646 -38.18 8.73 12.31
CA PRO A 646 -38.27 9.33 13.65
C PRO A 646 -37.35 8.72 14.74
N LYS A 647 -36.34 7.93 14.36
CA LYS A 647 -35.39 7.22 15.23
C LYS A 647 -33.93 7.45 14.80
N GLY A 648 -33.54 8.70 14.54
CA GLY A 648 -32.18 9.22 14.74
C GLY A 648 -31.03 8.75 13.84
N ASN A 649 -31.14 7.65 13.10
CA ASN A 649 -30.04 7.13 12.27
C ASN A 649 -29.91 7.94 10.97
N ILE A 650 -28.75 8.58 10.77
CA ILE A 650 -28.36 9.25 9.53
C ILE A 650 -27.80 8.20 8.56
N SER A 651 -28.33 8.14 7.34
CA SER A 651 -27.74 7.33 6.26
C SER A 651 -26.56 8.10 5.65
N LEU A 652 -25.34 7.56 5.82
CA LEU A 652 -24.08 8.17 5.39
C LEU A 652 -23.67 7.68 3.99
N VAL A 653 -24.58 7.76 3.02
CA VAL A 653 -24.42 7.20 1.68
C VAL A 653 -24.51 8.32 0.63
N ARG A 654 -23.47 8.46 -0.20
CA ARG A 654 -23.47 9.41 -1.33
C ARG A 654 -24.26 8.88 -2.51
N SER A 655 -24.95 9.78 -3.19
CA SER A 655 -25.47 9.53 -4.54
C SER A 655 -24.36 9.77 -5.56
N ASN A 656 -23.94 8.74 -6.29
CA ASN A 656 -23.13 8.85 -7.51
C ASN A 656 -24.02 8.56 -8.73
N PRO A 657 -24.89 9.50 -9.16
CA PRO A 657 -25.93 9.22 -10.16
C PRO A 657 -25.40 8.91 -11.57
N LYS A 658 -24.09 9.05 -11.80
CA LYS A 658 -23.43 8.77 -13.08
C LYS A 658 -22.74 7.40 -13.13
N GLY A 659 -22.59 6.70 -11.99
CA GLY A 659 -21.80 5.46 -11.92
C GLY A 659 -20.29 5.67 -12.07
N GLU A 660 -19.76 6.83 -11.70
CA GLU A 660 -18.33 7.15 -11.86
C GLU A 660 -17.45 6.28 -10.94
N VAL A 661 -16.80 5.25 -11.50
CA VAL A 661 -15.86 4.38 -10.77
C VAL A 661 -14.55 5.09 -10.39
N GLY A 662 -14.21 6.20 -11.05
CA GLY A 662 -13.06 7.06 -10.73
C GLY A 662 -11.72 6.34 -10.94
N PHE A 663 -10.84 6.38 -9.94
CA PHE A 663 -9.49 5.79 -9.93
C PHE A 663 -9.41 4.28 -10.29
N LEU A 664 -10.54 3.56 -10.28
CA LEU A 664 -10.67 2.19 -10.80
C LEU A 664 -10.59 2.08 -12.33
N ALA A 665 -10.89 3.15 -13.09
CA ALA A 665 -10.92 3.11 -14.56
C ALA A 665 -9.52 2.93 -15.19
N GLU A 666 -8.45 3.08 -14.41
CA GLU A 666 -7.08 2.86 -14.87
C GLU A 666 -6.80 1.35 -15.02
N LYS A 667 -7.05 0.83 -16.23
CA LYS A 667 -6.88 -0.59 -16.62
C LYS A 667 -5.58 -1.23 -16.11
N ARG A 668 -4.48 -0.46 -16.14
CA ARG A 668 -3.13 -0.85 -15.70
C ARG A 668 -3.08 -1.23 -14.22
N ARG A 669 -3.76 -0.48 -13.34
CA ARG A 669 -3.87 -0.77 -11.91
C ARG A 669 -4.62 -2.08 -11.67
N ILE A 670 -5.76 -2.26 -12.32
CA ILE A 670 -6.58 -3.48 -12.22
C ILE A 670 -5.79 -4.71 -12.71
N ASN A 671 -5.09 -4.59 -13.83
CA ASN A 671 -4.18 -5.62 -14.34
C ASN A 671 -3.07 -5.97 -13.34
N VAL A 672 -2.41 -4.98 -12.74
CA VAL A 672 -1.43 -5.24 -11.67
C VAL A 672 -2.08 -6.02 -10.53
N ALA A 673 -3.22 -5.57 -9.99
CA ALA A 673 -3.87 -6.19 -8.83
C ALA A 673 -4.20 -7.68 -9.05
N ILE A 674 -4.87 -8.00 -10.15
CA ILE A 674 -5.27 -9.37 -10.55
C ILE A 674 -4.05 -10.27 -10.70
N THR A 675 -3.04 -9.80 -11.44
CA THR A 675 -1.85 -10.59 -11.77
C THR A 675 -0.84 -10.73 -10.63
N ARG A 676 -1.23 -10.38 -9.38
CA ARG A 676 -0.50 -10.72 -8.15
C ARG A 676 -0.83 -12.12 -7.63
N ALA A 677 -2.01 -12.64 -7.98
CA ALA A 677 -2.44 -13.97 -7.59
C ALA A 677 -1.58 -15.07 -8.24
N ARG A 678 -1.61 -16.27 -7.65
CA ARG A 678 -1.03 -17.48 -8.25
C ARG A 678 -2.06 -18.58 -8.42
N ARG A 679 -2.68 -19.03 -7.33
CA ARG A 679 -3.61 -20.16 -7.31
C ARG A 679 -5.07 -19.75 -7.16
N HIS A 680 -5.34 -18.73 -6.34
CA HIS A 680 -6.70 -18.25 -6.07
C HIS A 680 -6.74 -16.72 -6.07
N LEU A 681 -7.79 -16.17 -6.68
CA LEU A 681 -8.12 -14.76 -6.72
C LEU A 681 -9.59 -14.56 -6.34
N MET A 682 -9.82 -13.91 -5.21
CA MET A 682 -11.14 -13.38 -4.84
C MET A 682 -11.24 -11.92 -5.27
N VAL A 683 -12.37 -11.53 -5.86
CA VAL A 683 -12.78 -10.14 -6.06
C VAL A 683 -14.12 -9.92 -5.37
N ILE A 684 -14.23 -8.87 -4.55
CA ILE A 684 -15.51 -8.37 -4.05
C ILE A 684 -15.81 -6.99 -4.63
N CYS A 685 -17.03 -6.82 -5.12
CA CYS A 685 -17.50 -5.58 -5.73
C CYS A 685 -19.02 -5.52 -5.88
N ASP A 686 -19.54 -4.32 -6.05
CA ASP A 686 -20.90 -4.09 -6.55
C ASP A 686 -20.89 -4.18 -8.09
N SER A 687 -21.41 -5.28 -8.65
CA SER A 687 -21.43 -5.48 -10.11
C SER A 687 -22.27 -4.44 -10.87
N GLU A 688 -23.26 -3.84 -10.19
CA GLU A 688 -24.17 -2.85 -10.76
C GLU A 688 -23.48 -1.48 -10.87
N THR A 689 -22.71 -1.06 -9.86
CA THR A 689 -21.85 0.14 -9.94
C THR A 689 -20.66 -0.08 -10.86
N VAL A 690 -19.94 -1.20 -10.70
CA VAL A 690 -18.67 -1.47 -11.40
C VAL A 690 -18.89 -1.76 -12.89
N GLY A 691 -20.05 -2.33 -13.26
CA GLY A 691 -20.44 -2.62 -14.64
C GLY A 691 -20.72 -1.40 -15.54
N HIS A 692 -20.57 -0.17 -15.02
CA HIS A 692 -20.58 1.07 -15.81
C HIS A 692 -19.28 1.27 -16.62
N ASP A 693 -18.13 0.80 -16.15
CA ASP A 693 -16.90 0.80 -16.95
C ASP A 693 -16.80 -0.46 -17.83
N LYS A 694 -16.35 -0.29 -19.08
CA LYS A 694 -16.30 -1.38 -20.06
C LYS A 694 -15.25 -2.46 -19.72
N PHE A 695 -14.16 -2.09 -19.05
CA PHE A 695 -13.04 -2.98 -18.75
C PHE A 695 -13.25 -3.72 -17.42
N LEU A 696 -13.75 -3.04 -16.39
CA LEU A 696 -14.21 -3.70 -15.16
C LEU A 696 -15.41 -4.62 -15.42
N LYS A 697 -16.31 -4.24 -16.34
CA LYS A 697 -17.40 -5.12 -16.79
C LYS A 697 -16.89 -6.39 -17.45
N SER A 698 -15.83 -6.34 -18.26
CA SER A 698 -15.29 -7.56 -18.87
C SER A 698 -14.68 -8.50 -17.83
N LEU A 699 -14.10 -7.98 -16.74
CA LEU A 699 -13.67 -8.76 -15.59
C LEU A 699 -14.85 -9.46 -14.89
N VAL A 700 -15.90 -8.71 -14.55
CA VAL A 700 -17.09 -9.26 -13.88
C VAL A 700 -17.80 -10.30 -14.77
N GLU A 701 -18.00 -10.00 -16.06
CA GLU A 701 -18.57 -10.96 -17.01
C GLU A 701 -17.65 -12.19 -17.22
N TYR A 702 -16.32 -12.03 -17.18
CA TYR A 702 -15.36 -13.14 -17.30
C TYR A 702 -15.38 -14.06 -16.06
N MET A 703 -15.30 -13.51 -14.85
CA MET A 703 -15.35 -14.29 -13.61
C MET A 703 -16.69 -15.03 -13.49
N THR A 704 -17.79 -14.38 -13.87
CA THR A 704 -19.13 -15.01 -13.92
C THR A 704 -19.19 -16.25 -14.84
N CYS A 705 -18.36 -16.32 -15.88
CA CYS A 705 -18.35 -17.44 -16.83
C CYS A 705 -17.28 -18.51 -16.55
N ASN A 706 -16.29 -18.22 -15.69
CA ASN A 706 -15.08 -19.05 -15.52
C ASN A 706 -14.63 -19.28 -14.06
N GLY A 707 -15.38 -18.81 -13.07
CA GLY A 707 -15.11 -19.02 -11.64
C GLY A 707 -16.39 -19.09 -10.83
N GLU A 708 -16.27 -19.23 -9.51
CA GLU A 708 -17.40 -19.24 -8.58
C GLU A 708 -18.02 -17.83 -8.43
N VAL A 709 -19.34 -17.74 -8.28
CA VAL A 709 -20.06 -16.49 -7.99
C VAL A 709 -20.95 -16.66 -6.76
N GLN A 710 -20.66 -15.88 -5.72
CA GLN A 710 -21.44 -15.79 -4.49
C GLN A 710 -22.11 -14.40 -4.38
N THR A 711 -23.20 -14.31 -3.62
CA THR A 711 -23.83 -13.01 -3.30
C THR A 711 -23.58 -12.64 -1.84
N ALA A 712 -23.27 -11.37 -1.60
CA ALA A 712 -23.02 -10.88 -0.26
C ALA A 712 -24.24 -10.98 0.69
N HIS A 713 -25.45 -11.28 0.17
CA HIS A 713 -26.61 -11.66 1.00
C HIS A 713 -26.31 -12.84 1.93
N GLN A 714 -25.58 -13.85 1.48
CA GLN A 714 -25.21 -15.02 2.30
C GLN A 714 -24.46 -14.59 3.57
N TYR A 715 -23.50 -13.67 3.40
CA TYR A 715 -22.71 -13.09 4.49
C TYR A 715 -23.51 -12.14 5.39
N ILE A 716 -24.61 -11.54 4.90
CA ILE A 716 -25.55 -10.77 5.72
C ILE A 716 -26.38 -11.71 6.60
N GLU A 717 -26.87 -12.82 6.04
CA GLU A 717 -27.67 -13.84 6.75
C GLU A 717 -26.85 -14.55 7.84
N ASP A 718 -25.57 -14.87 7.57
CA ASP A 718 -24.60 -15.36 8.55
C ASP A 718 -24.22 -14.30 9.63
N GLY A 719 -24.71 -13.07 9.50
CA GLY A 719 -24.54 -12.00 10.49
C GLY A 719 -23.18 -11.30 10.47
N VAL A 720 -22.27 -11.68 9.55
CA VAL A 720 -20.89 -11.13 9.42
C VAL A 720 -20.88 -9.61 9.38
N VAL A 721 -21.79 -9.05 8.59
CA VAL A 721 -21.89 -7.61 8.26
C VAL A 721 -22.46 -6.77 9.41
N ASN A 722 -22.92 -7.41 10.49
CA ASN A 722 -23.50 -6.74 11.67
C ASN A 722 -22.60 -6.82 12.93
N ALA A 723 -21.34 -7.20 12.76
CA ALA A 723 -20.33 -7.09 13.82
C ALA A 723 -20.12 -5.62 14.26
N LYS A 724 -19.44 -5.41 15.40
CA LYS A 724 -19.17 -4.05 15.92
C LYS A 724 -18.35 -3.26 14.91
N LEU A 725 -18.92 -2.20 14.34
CA LEU A 725 -18.28 -1.31 13.37
C LEU A 725 -16.92 -0.80 13.88
N LEU A 726 -15.84 -1.37 13.34
CA LEU A 726 -14.46 -0.97 13.60
C LEU A 726 -14.06 0.11 12.60
N ARG A 727 -13.90 1.33 13.10
CA ARG A 727 -13.48 2.54 12.37
C ARG A 727 -12.21 3.15 12.98
N PRO A 728 -11.35 3.79 12.19
CA PRO A 728 -10.26 4.61 12.73
C PRO A 728 -10.78 5.74 13.64
N ASP A 729 -10.00 6.11 14.66
CA ASP A 729 -10.35 7.19 15.60
C ASP A 729 -10.75 8.48 14.87
N HIS A 730 -9.90 8.93 13.95
CA HIS A 730 -10.09 10.17 13.18
C HIS A 730 -11.37 10.14 12.32
N LEU A 731 -11.79 8.96 11.85
CA LEU A 731 -13.00 8.79 11.06
C LEU A 731 -14.25 8.84 11.95
N SER A 732 -14.14 8.31 13.18
CA SER A 732 -15.17 8.38 14.21
C SER A 732 -15.43 9.81 14.66
N ASP A 733 -14.37 10.62 14.78
CA ASP A 733 -14.48 12.07 15.03
C ASP A 733 -15.16 12.79 13.86
N LEU A 734 -14.68 12.61 12.62
CA LEU A 734 -15.24 13.26 11.42
C LEU A 734 -16.73 12.97 11.21
N LEU A 735 -17.18 11.74 11.51
CA LEU A 735 -18.58 11.32 11.34
C LEU A 735 -19.50 11.73 12.51
N SER A 736 -18.96 12.17 13.65
CA SER A 736 -19.77 12.50 14.85
C SER A 736 -20.05 14.00 15.05
N VAL A 737 -19.34 14.88 14.34
CA VAL A 737 -19.37 16.35 14.51
C VAL A 737 -20.72 17.03 14.17
N LYS A 738 -21.66 16.36 13.48
CA LYS A 738 -22.92 16.98 12.99
C LYS A 738 -24.14 16.88 13.94
N VAL A 739 -23.97 16.70 15.26
CA VAL A 739 -25.10 16.68 16.22
C VAL A 739 -24.89 17.63 17.42
N THR A 740 -25.12 18.92 17.20
CA THR A 740 -25.21 19.95 18.26
C THR A 740 -26.63 20.52 18.37
N SER A 741 -27.62 19.65 18.61
CA SER A 741 -29.00 20.07 18.88
C SER A 741 -29.09 20.92 20.15
N GLN A 742 -29.68 22.11 20.05
CA GLN A 742 -29.87 23.04 21.17
C GLN A 742 -30.64 22.37 22.33
N LYS A 743 -30.09 22.41 23.54
CA LYS A 743 -30.83 22.14 24.78
C LYS A 743 -31.12 23.45 25.51
N GLY A 744 -32.32 23.99 25.27
CA GLY A 744 -32.82 25.15 25.99
C GLY A 744 -32.88 24.89 27.50
N GLN A 745 -32.30 25.78 28.29
CA GLN A 745 -32.32 25.70 29.75
C GLN A 745 -33.71 26.05 30.28
N LYS A 746 -34.40 25.10 30.93
CA LYS A 746 -35.54 25.43 31.81
C LYS A 746 -35.02 25.80 33.18
N GLY A 747 -35.19 27.07 33.57
CA GLY A 747 -34.77 27.58 34.88
C GLY A 747 -35.87 27.49 35.95
N GLN A 748 -35.46 27.14 37.17
CA GLN A 748 -36.11 27.37 38.47
C GLN A 748 -34.97 27.38 39.51
N GLY A 749 -34.85 28.30 40.47
CA GLY A 749 -35.56 29.56 40.72
C GLY A 749 -35.22 30.12 42.11
N ALA A 750 -35.36 31.43 42.33
CA ALA A 750 -35.21 32.15 43.63
C ALA A 750 -33.77 32.22 44.27
N LYS A 751 -33.34 33.27 45.00
CA LYS A 751 -33.75 34.70 45.12
C LYS A 751 -32.57 35.53 45.76
N PRO A 752 -32.64 36.86 46.10
CA PRO A 752 -31.68 37.82 45.52
C PRO A 752 -30.98 38.82 46.49
N LYS A 753 -30.30 39.82 45.89
CA LYS A 753 -29.66 41.04 46.48
C LYS A 753 -28.21 40.82 46.98
N GLN A 754 -27.33 41.83 47.01
CA GLN A 754 -27.55 43.29 46.94
C GLN A 754 -26.50 44.04 46.08
N LYS A 755 -26.76 45.31 45.73
CA LYS A 755 -25.87 46.18 44.93
C LYS A 755 -24.93 46.99 45.82
N GLN A 756 -23.75 47.37 45.30
CA GLN A 756 -23.24 48.75 45.42
C GLN A 756 -22.27 49.14 44.27
N LYS A 757 -22.10 50.45 44.09
CA LYS A 757 -21.26 51.24 43.15
C LYS A 757 -20.70 52.43 43.99
N PRO A 758 -19.83 53.38 43.53
CA PRO A 758 -19.45 53.75 42.15
C PRO A 758 -17.94 54.13 41.92
N LYS A 759 -17.62 54.67 40.71
CA LYS A 759 -16.74 55.84 40.33
C LYS A 759 -15.48 56.20 41.17
N GLN A 760 -14.40 56.86 40.69
CA GLN A 760 -13.91 57.51 39.43
C GLN A 760 -12.36 57.74 39.61
N ASN A 761 -11.48 58.21 38.70
CA ASN A 761 -11.51 58.60 37.27
C ASN A 761 -10.18 58.12 36.58
N GLU A 762 -9.27 58.79 35.84
CA GLU A 762 -9.10 60.12 35.18
C GLU A 762 -8.14 60.02 33.94
N ARG A 763 -7.32 61.06 33.62
CA ARG A 763 -6.24 61.16 32.58
C ARG A 763 -5.15 62.16 33.08
N PRO A 764 -3.91 62.30 32.51
CA PRO A 764 -3.48 62.04 31.13
C PRO A 764 -2.11 61.29 30.97
N ALA A 765 -1.46 61.45 29.81
CA ALA A 765 -0.17 60.88 29.34
C ALA A 765 0.73 62.06 28.83
N PRO A 766 1.94 61.90 28.19
CA PRO A 766 2.53 60.69 27.57
C PRO A 766 4.08 60.50 27.60
N ARG A 767 4.53 59.37 27.02
CA ARG A 767 5.90 59.04 26.51
C ARG A 767 7.02 58.85 27.56
N ASP A 768 8.03 57.97 27.36
CA ASP A 768 8.32 57.08 26.22
C ASP A 768 9.11 55.80 26.63
N GLN A 769 9.27 54.85 25.69
CA GLN A 769 10.15 53.65 25.71
C GLN A 769 9.95 52.55 26.79
N LEU A 770 9.52 51.33 26.37
CA LEU A 770 10.30 50.07 26.43
C LEU A 770 9.47 48.76 26.22
N LYS A 771 10.12 47.79 25.57
CA LYS A 771 9.90 46.31 25.60
C LYS A 771 8.60 45.72 25.03
N CYS A 772 8.77 44.48 24.53
CA CYS A 772 7.73 43.63 23.93
C CYS A 772 7.06 42.74 24.98
N HIS A 773 5.74 42.52 24.90
CA HIS A 773 5.04 41.33 25.43
C HIS A 773 3.62 41.20 24.84
N GLY A 774 3.20 39.98 24.48
CA GLY A 774 1.79 39.56 24.53
C GLY A 774 0.86 39.84 23.34
N ASP A 775 1.18 39.38 22.12
CA ASP A 775 0.18 39.31 21.05
C ASP A 775 -0.84 38.18 21.28
N ASN A 776 -2.10 38.54 21.56
CA ASN A 776 -3.22 37.58 21.60
C ASN A 776 -4.59 38.22 21.27
N GLU A 777 -4.63 39.26 20.43
CA GLU A 777 -5.88 39.89 19.97
C GLU A 777 -6.11 39.88 18.44
N VAL A 778 -5.05 39.74 17.63
CA VAL A 778 -5.13 39.94 16.17
C VAL A 778 -6.18 39.04 15.49
N SER A 779 -6.34 37.80 15.94
CA SER A 779 -7.22 36.81 15.31
C SER A 779 -8.73 37.03 15.49
N LYS A 780 -9.18 37.99 16.32
CA LYS A 780 -10.62 38.32 16.45
C LYS A 780 -11.08 39.42 15.50
N ARG A 781 -10.22 40.42 15.24
CA ARG A 781 -10.58 41.61 14.43
C ARG A 781 -10.68 41.33 12.93
N THR A 782 -10.19 40.19 12.44
CA THR A 782 -10.46 39.72 11.08
C THR A 782 -11.85 39.11 10.98
N VAL A 783 -12.17 38.10 11.79
CA VAL A 783 -13.44 37.35 11.72
C VAL A 783 -14.67 38.27 11.84
N GLU A 784 -14.66 39.22 12.79
CA GLU A 784 -15.76 40.19 12.96
C GLU A 784 -15.89 41.18 11.78
N ARG A 785 -14.78 41.47 11.10
CA ARG A 785 -14.74 42.38 9.94
C ARG A 785 -15.20 41.68 8.67
N ASP A 786 -14.81 40.42 8.49
CA ASP A 786 -15.19 39.61 7.34
C ASP A 786 -16.69 39.27 7.37
N GLU A 787 -17.26 38.93 8.54
CA GLU A 787 -18.72 38.77 8.70
C GLU A 787 -19.51 40.05 8.35
N ALA A 788 -18.99 41.23 8.71
CA ALA A 788 -19.64 42.51 8.44
C ALA A 788 -19.64 42.83 6.94
N ILE A 789 -18.54 42.54 6.23
CA ILE A 789 -18.43 42.66 4.77
C ILE A 789 -19.41 41.68 4.09
N LEU A 790 -19.50 40.44 4.59
CA LEU A 790 -20.40 39.40 4.09
C LEU A 790 -21.87 39.83 4.13
N LYS A 791 -22.32 40.36 5.28
CA LYS A 791 -23.69 40.83 5.48
C LYS A 791 -24.01 42.00 4.57
N LYS A 792 -23.09 42.95 4.41
CA LYS A 792 -23.26 44.09 3.50
C LYS A 792 -23.42 43.65 2.03
N LYS A 793 -22.53 42.79 1.53
CA LYS A 793 -22.62 42.24 0.16
C LYS A 793 -23.92 41.47 -0.08
N THR A 794 -24.36 40.68 0.90
CA THR A 794 -25.61 39.92 0.80
C THR A 794 -26.82 40.85 0.68
N GLN A 795 -26.86 41.95 1.44
CA GLN A 795 -27.91 42.96 1.31
C GLN A 795 -27.85 43.70 -0.04
N GLU A 796 -26.66 44.04 -0.53
CA GLU A 796 -26.45 44.71 -1.82
C GLU A 796 -26.98 43.87 -3.00
N TYR A 797 -26.62 42.59 -3.08
CA TYR A 797 -27.17 41.68 -4.09
C TYR A 797 -28.68 41.41 -3.90
N GLN A 798 -29.17 41.37 -2.66
CA GLN A 798 -30.60 41.21 -2.38
C GLN A 798 -31.41 42.44 -2.83
N GLU A 799 -30.89 43.65 -2.65
CA GLU A 799 -31.51 44.87 -3.19
C GLU A 799 -31.52 44.89 -4.72
N HIS A 800 -30.43 44.46 -5.37
CA HIS A 800 -30.38 44.41 -6.85
C HIS A 800 -31.37 43.40 -7.42
N LEU A 801 -31.47 42.20 -6.85
CA LEU A 801 -32.45 41.19 -7.26
C LEU A 801 -33.89 41.61 -6.92
N ASN A 802 -34.13 42.28 -5.79
CA ASN A 802 -35.45 42.84 -5.47
C ASN A 802 -35.86 43.93 -6.48
N LYS A 803 -34.95 44.86 -6.83
CA LYS A 803 -35.19 45.89 -7.85
C LYS A 803 -35.56 45.25 -9.20
N PHE A 804 -34.81 44.24 -9.62
CA PHE A 804 -35.09 43.44 -10.81
C PHE A 804 -36.47 42.77 -10.77
N VAL A 805 -36.86 42.14 -9.65
CA VAL A 805 -38.21 41.57 -9.48
C VAL A 805 -39.28 42.65 -9.67
N THR A 806 -39.09 43.85 -9.08
CA THR A 806 -40.10 44.93 -9.11
C THR A 806 -40.20 45.70 -10.42
N ASP A 807 -39.17 45.73 -11.28
CA ASP A 807 -39.24 46.45 -12.56
C ASP A 807 -39.96 45.59 -13.63
N PRO A 808 -41.16 45.98 -14.11
CA PRO A 808 -41.89 45.20 -15.12
C PRO A 808 -41.27 45.26 -16.52
N ARG A 809 -40.25 46.09 -16.76
CA ARG A 809 -39.59 46.25 -18.07
C ARG A 809 -38.33 45.42 -18.22
N GLN A 810 -37.76 44.89 -17.13
CA GLN A 810 -36.57 44.06 -17.18
C GLN A 810 -36.90 42.58 -16.97
N GLU A 811 -36.60 41.75 -17.96
CA GLU A 811 -36.91 40.31 -17.98
C GLU A 811 -35.70 39.41 -17.64
N ILE A 812 -34.50 39.90 -17.94
CA ILE A 812 -33.21 39.23 -17.72
C ILE A 812 -32.23 40.24 -17.08
N MET A 813 -31.43 39.76 -16.13
CA MET A 813 -30.35 40.50 -15.47
C MET A 813 -29.05 39.69 -15.56
N GLU A 814 -28.00 40.32 -16.08
CA GLU A 814 -26.67 39.73 -16.22
C GLU A 814 -25.70 40.33 -15.21
N PHE A 815 -24.87 39.50 -14.61
CA PHE A 815 -23.85 39.91 -13.65
C PHE A 815 -22.45 39.80 -14.26
N PRO A 816 -21.51 40.70 -13.92
CA PRO A 816 -20.20 40.76 -14.57
C PRO A 816 -19.36 39.49 -14.34
N VAL A 817 -18.55 39.16 -15.35
CA VAL A 817 -17.62 38.00 -15.36
C VAL A 817 -16.71 37.97 -14.13
N SER A 818 -16.35 39.14 -13.59
CA SER A 818 -15.45 39.32 -12.43
C SER A 818 -15.99 38.81 -11.08
N LEU A 819 -17.23 38.31 -11.01
CA LEU A 819 -17.72 37.64 -9.81
C LEU A 819 -16.88 36.39 -9.49
N ASN A 820 -16.32 36.33 -8.28
CA ASN A 820 -15.71 35.12 -7.74
C ASN A 820 -16.78 34.07 -7.33
N SER A 821 -16.33 32.85 -7.04
CA SER A 821 -17.19 31.71 -6.70
C SER A 821 -18.12 31.95 -5.49
N TYR A 822 -17.72 32.80 -4.54
CA TYR A 822 -18.51 33.07 -3.34
C TYR A 822 -19.64 34.08 -3.60
N ASP A 823 -19.34 35.18 -4.32
CA ASP A 823 -20.38 36.14 -4.72
C ASP A 823 -21.42 35.49 -5.66
N ARG A 824 -20.97 34.57 -6.54
CA ARG A 824 -21.89 33.74 -7.34
C ARG A 824 -22.81 32.90 -6.46
N LEU A 825 -22.29 32.24 -5.42
CA LEU A 825 -23.09 31.42 -4.49
C LEU A 825 -24.19 32.23 -3.79
N ILE A 826 -23.88 33.45 -3.33
CA ILE A 826 -24.87 34.37 -2.75
C ILE A 826 -26.00 34.67 -3.75
N ILE A 827 -25.65 35.00 -5.00
CA ILE A 827 -26.64 35.35 -6.03
C ILE A 827 -27.50 34.13 -6.41
N HIS A 828 -26.92 32.93 -6.47
CA HIS A 828 -27.65 31.68 -6.64
C HIS A 828 -28.70 31.48 -5.52
N GLU A 829 -28.28 31.54 -4.25
CA GLU A 829 -29.17 31.38 -3.09
C GLU A 829 -30.28 32.45 -3.04
N LEU A 830 -29.96 33.72 -3.33
CA LEU A 830 -30.93 34.80 -3.32
C LEU A 830 -31.93 34.69 -4.48
N SER A 831 -31.45 34.30 -5.67
CA SER A 831 -32.33 34.06 -6.83
C SER A 831 -33.31 32.92 -6.56
N GLU A 832 -32.85 31.81 -5.98
CA GLU A 832 -33.71 30.69 -5.59
C GLU A 832 -34.76 31.10 -4.55
N LYS A 833 -34.35 31.87 -3.51
CA LYS A 833 -35.26 32.41 -2.47
C LYS A 833 -36.30 33.39 -3.02
N LEU A 834 -36.00 34.05 -4.16
CA LEU A 834 -36.90 34.97 -4.86
C LEU A 834 -37.69 34.31 -6.01
N GLY A 835 -37.52 32.99 -6.24
CA GLY A 835 -38.20 32.26 -7.31
C GLY A 835 -37.71 32.59 -8.73
N LEU A 836 -36.49 33.14 -8.86
CA LEU A 836 -35.86 33.52 -10.13
C LEU A 836 -35.05 32.34 -10.70
N ALA A 837 -35.18 32.12 -12.01
CA ALA A 837 -34.34 31.17 -12.73
C ALA A 837 -32.94 31.76 -12.94
N HIS A 838 -31.90 30.93 -12.91
CA HIS A 838 -30.52 31.41 -12.98
C HIS A 838 -29.58 30.38 -13.63
N VAL A 839 -28.64 30.85 -14.46
CA VAL A 839 -27.74 30.00 -15.27
C VAL A 839 -26.38 30.68 -15.43
N SER A 840 -25.28 29.92 -15.36
CA SER A 840 -23.97 30.38 -15.83
C SER A 840 -23.88 30.26 -17.36
N ARG A 841 -23.55 31.34 -18.06
CA ARG A 841 -23.30 31.36 -19.53
C ARG A 841 -21.84 31.71 -19.82
N GLY A 842 -21.33 31.29 -20.98
CA GLY A 842 -19.94 31.51 -21.42
C GLY A 842 -18.96 30.41 -20.99
N ILE A 843 -17.88 30.26 -21.76
CA ILE A 843 -16.81 29.26 -21.55
C ILE A 843 -15.61 29.94 -20.87
N ASP A 844 -14.89 29.17 -20.04
CA ASP A 844 -13.66 29.57 -19.32
C ASP A 844 -13.67 31.00 -18.78
N LYS A 845 -12.92 31.91 -19.40
CA LYS A 845 -12.68 33.28 -18.93
C LYS A 845 -13.82 34.25 -19.19
N GLU A 846 -14.84 33.87 -19.97
CA GLU A 846 -16.01 34.71 -20.28
C GLU A 846 -17.26 34.28 -19.49
N ARG A 847 -17.11 33.28 -18.62
CA ARG A 847 -18.21 32.67 -17.87
C ARG A 847 -18.82 33.64 -16.84
N HIS A 848 -19.99 34.17 -17.14
CA HIS A 848 -20.78 35.07 -16.29
C HIS A 848 -22.05 34.39 -15.74
N LEU A 849 -22.83 35.11 -14.94
CA LEU A 849 -24.07 34.61 -14.31
C LEU A 849 -25.27 35.44 -14.79
N VAL A 850 -26.31 34.75 -15.25
CA VAL A 850 -27.55 35.35 -15.78
C VAL A 850 -28.72 34.90 -14.93
N VAL A 851 -29.61 35.83 -14.58
CA VAL A 851 -30.81 35.61 -13.77
C VAL A 851 -32.03 36.12 -14.55
N SER A 852 -33.12 35.35 -14.58
CA SER A 852 -34.32 35.64 -15.37
C SER A 852 -35.60 35.36 -14.58
N LYS A 853 -36.71 35.99 -15.01
CA LYS A 853 -38.01 35.84 -14.36
C LYS A 853 -38.66 34.48 -14.67
N PRO A 854 -39.37 33.87 -13.71
CA PRO A 854 -39.95 32.53 -13.87
C PRO A 854 -40.97 32.49 -15.02
N GLY A 855 -40.78 31.54 -15.93
CA GLY A 855 -41.61 31.36 -17.14
C GLY A 855 -40.87 31.65 -18.45
N ILE A 856 -39.78 32.42 -18.42
CA ILE A 856 -38.99 32.76 -19.61
C ILE A 856 -38.10 31.58 -20.00
N LYS A 857 -38.27 31.07 -21.23
CA LYS A 857 -37.35 30.08 -21.82
C LYS A 857 -36.07 30.77 -22.28
N VAL A 858 -35.05 30.75 -21.42
CA VAL A 858 -33.69 31.14 -21.79
C VAL A 858 -33.16 30.12 -22.81
N ILE A 859 -33.06 30.52 -24.08
CA ILE A 859 -32.62 29.65 -25.18
C ILE A 859 -31.11 29.38 -25.05
N GLU A 860 -30.72 28.13 -25.31
CA GLU A 860 -29.33 27.76 -25.59
C GLU A 860 -29.04 28.05 -27.07
N GLU A 861 -28.23 29.06 -27.35
CA GLU A 861 -27.62 29.21 -28.67
C GLU A 861 -26.57 28.11 -28.83
N LYS A 862 -26.77 27.25 -29.82
CA LYS A 862 -25.78 26.24 -30.22
C LYS A 862 -24.96 26.80 -31.37
N ASP A 863 -23.66 26.96 -31.14
CA ASP A 863 -22.73 27.35 -32.18
C ASP A 863 -22.81 26.41 -33.40
N SER A 864 -23.01 27.02 -34.56
CA SER A 864 -23.21 26.34 -35.84
C SER A 864 -21.92 26.40 -36.67
N PHE A 865 -21.10 25.34 -36.60
CA PHE A 865 -19.89 25.22 -37.43
C PHE A 865 -19.67 23.86 -38.09
N GLU A 866 -20.74 23.24 -38.60
CA GLU A 866 -20.66 22.16 -39.59
C GLU A 866 -21.54 22.46 -40.82
N LYS A 867 -20.92 23.02 -41.87
CA LYS A 867 -21.14 22.67 -43.29
C LYS A 867 -20.37 23.58 -44.25
N GLN A 868 -19.27 23.06 -44.78
CA GLN A 868 -18.94 23.21 -46.21
C GLN A 868 -18.16 21.97 -46.66
N GLN A 869 -18.80 21.22 -47.57
CA GLN A 869 -18.29 20.47 -48.74
C GLN A 869 -16.80 20.05 -48.77
N THR A 870 -16.46 18.86 -49.25
CA THR A 870 -16.92 18.32 -50.55
C THR A 870 -17.30 16.84 -50.58
N GLU A 871 -17.99 16.46 -51.66
CA GLU A 871 -18.39 15.10 -52.00
C GLU A 871 -17.30 14.38 -52.80
N VAL A 872 -17.17 13.06 -52.60
CA VAL A 872 -16.94 12.11 -53.69
C VAL A 872 -17.86 10.91 -53.43
N LYS A 873 -18.61 10.50 -54.45
CA LYS A 873 -19.33 9.22 -54.47
C LYS A 873 -18.48 8.20 -55.23
N ASP A 874 -18.57 6.93 -54.85
CA ASP A 874 -18.59 5.85 -55.83
C ASP A 874 -19.37 4.65 -55.26
N GLU A 875 -19.94 3.85 -56.16
CA GLU A 875 -20.88 2.76 -55.85
C GLU A 875 -20.21 1.39 -56.01
N ILE A 876 -20.45 0.45 -55.10
CA ILE A 876 -20.22 -0.99 -55.34
C ILE A 876 -21.43 -1.79 -54.82
N PRO A 877 -22.06 -2.64 -55.66
CA PRO A 877 -23.30 -3.33 -55.32
C PRO A 877 -23.09 -4.68 -54.61
N THR A 878 -24.20 -5.25 -54.14
CA THR A 878 -24.27 -6.57 -53.49
C THR A 878 -24.04 -7.73 -54.46
N SER A 879 -23.32 -8.77 -54.01
CA SER A 879 -23.52 -10.13 -54.51
C SER A 879 -23.11 -11.18 -53.46
N ASN A 880 -23.84 -12.30 -53.41
CA ASN A 880 -23.42 -13.52 -52.71
C ASN A 880 -22.62 -14.39 -53.68
N HIS A 881 -21.63 -15.16 -53.21
CA HIS A 881 -21.51 -16.57 -53.63
C HIS A 881 -20.62 -17.42 -52.70
N LEU A 882 -20.72 -18.74 -52.87
CA LEU A 882 -20.14 -19.79 -52.01
C LEU A 882 -18.60 -19.90 -52.09
N GLY A 883 -17.97 -20.46 -51.05
CA GLY A 883 -16.52 -20.73 -51.02
C GLY A 883 -16.03 -21.66 -49.91
N VAL A 884 -16.76 -22.76 -49.59
CA VAL A 884 -16.31 -23.72 -48.56
C VAL A 884 -15.17 -24.58 -49.07
N ILE A 885 -13.98 -24.44 -48.48
CA ILE A 885 -12.86 -25.38 -48.65
C ILE A 885 -12.63 -26.09 -47.30
N LYS A 886 -12.76 -27.42 -47.31
CA LYS A 886 -12.34 -28.28 -46.20
C LYS A 886 -10.91 -28.75 -46.41
N SER A 887 -10.11 -28.74 -45.36
CA SER A 887 -9.00 -29.67 -45.17
C SER A 887 -8.95 -30.10 -43.71
N GLN A 888 -8.56 -31.34 -43.46
CA GLN A 888 -8.62 -31.98 -42.14
C GLN A 888 -7.23 -32.07 -41.51
N SER A 889 -7.17 -32.00 -40.19
CA SER A 889 -6.06 -32.56 -39.40
C SER A 889 -6.62 -33.15 -38.11
N ASP A 890 -6.50 -34.46 -37.95
CA ASP A 890 -7.10 -35.18 -36.83
C ASP A 890 -6.29 -34.99 -35.53
N THR A 891 -6.99 -34.57 -34.47
CA THR A 891 -6.52 -34.76 -33.09
C THR A 891 -7.66 -35.26 -32.23
N THR A 892 -7.50 -36.45 -31.65
CA THR A 892 -8.46 -37.09 -30.75
C THR A 892 -8.69 -36.24 -29.48
N PRO A 893 -9.94 -35.95 -29.08
CA PRO A 893 -10.20 -35.30 -27.81
C PRO A 893 -9.74 -36.16 -26.63
N VAL A 894 -9.09 -35.53 -25.64
CA VAL A 894 -8.94 -36.10 -24.30
C VAL A 894 -10.07 -35.54 -23.45
N GLU A 895 -10.84 -36.40 -22.80
CA GLU A 895 -12.01 -35.99 -22.03
C GLU A 895 -11.62 -35.23 -20.75
N SER A 896 -12.21 -34.06 -20.56
CA SER A 896 -12.16 -33.31 -19.30
C SER A 896 -13.45 -32.50 -19.13
N ASN A 897 -14.23 -32.80 -18.09
CA ASN A 897 -15.53 -32.23 -17.68
C ASN A 897 -16.02 -30.99 -18.46
N ASN A 898 -16.78 -31.22 -19.54
CA ASN A 898 -17.65 -30.20 -20.14
C ASN A 898 -18.98 -30.14 -19.36
N ASP A 899 -19.05 -29.30 -18.34
CA ASP A 899 -20.30 -28.95 -17.64
C ASP A 899 -20.59 -27.44 -17.80
N LYS A 900 -20.51 -26.98 -19.06
CA LYS A 900 -20.89 -25.63 -19.50
C LYS A 900 -22.19 -25.68 -20.31
N LEU A 901 -23.02 -24.66 -20.14
CA LEU A 901 -24.32 -24.49 -20.79
C LEU A 901 -24.38 -23.14 -21.52
N ILE A 902 -24.95 -23.13 -22.72
CA ILE A 902 -25.15 -21.90 -23.51
C ILE A 902 -26.36 -21.14 -22.95
N CYS A 903 -26.15 -19.89 -22.52
CA CYS A 903 -27.21 -19.03 -22.00
C CYS A 903 -28.17 -18.59 -23.12
N LYS A 904 -29.45 -18.96 -23.00
CA LYS A 904 -30.52 -18.64 -23.97
C LYS A 904 -30.78 -17.14 -24.18
N HIS A 905 -30.31 -16.29 -23.27
CA HIS A 905 -30.53 -14.84 -23.30
C HIS A 905 -29.33 -14.01 -23.81
N CYS A 906 -28.14 -14.61 -23.95
CA CYS A 906 -26.93 -13.90 -24.39
C CYS A 906 -25.97 -14.73 -25.25
N SER A 907 -26.25 -16.02 -25.48
CA SER A 907 -25.48 -16.97 -26.30
C SER A 907 -24.02 -17.18 -25.87
N LYS A 908 -23.67 -16.91 -24.60
CA LYS A 908 -22.36 -17.24 -24.00
C LYS A 908 -22.38 -18.62 -23.33
N ASP A 909 -21.23 -19.29 -23.31
CA ASP A 909 -20.99 -20.47 -22.46
C ASP A 909 -20.82 -20.07 -20.99
N VAL A 910 -21.54 -20.74 -20.10
CA VAL A 910 -21.54 -20.49 -18.65
C VAL A 910 -21.40 -21.82 -17.91
N ILE A 911 -20.57 -21.87 -16.87
CA ILE A 911 -20.47 -23.06 -15.99
C ILE A 911 -21.84 -23.37 -15.38
N ARG A 912 -22.25 -24.65 -15.37
CA ARG A 912 -23.59 -25.08 -14.96
C ARG A 912 -24.02 -24.61 -13.58
N ALA A 913 -23.12 -24.57 -12.61
CA ALA A 913 -23.37 -24.01 -11.28
C ALA A 913 -23.86 -22.54 -11.35
N ASN A 914 -23.22 -21.73 -12.18
CA ASN A 914 -23.56 -20.32 -12.37
C ASN A 914 -24.76 -20.10 -13.32
N TYR A 915 -25.21 -21.12 -14.06
CA TYR A 915 -26.24 -20.96 -15.10
C TYR A 915 -27.53 -20.35 -14.53
N SER A 916 -27.98 -20.75 -13.33
CA SER A 916 -29.18 -20.18 -12.70
C SER A 916 -29.03 -18.69 -12.38
N LEU A 917 -27.93 -18.30 -11.73
CA LEU A 917 -27.62 -16.89 -11.41
C LEU A 917 -27.46 -16.05 -12.67
N HIS A 918 -26.81 -16.59 -13.70
CA HIS A 918 -26.60 -15.94 -14.99
C HIS A 918 -27.91 -15.79 -15.78
N GLU A 919 -28.77 -16.81 -15.80
CA GLU A 919 -30.09 -16.76 -16.44
C GLU A 919 -30.98 -15.71 -15.74
N ILE A 920 -30.95 -15.64 -14.40
CA ILE A 920 -31.61 -14.58 -13.61
C ILE A 920 -31.05 -13.20 -13.97
N HIS A 921 -29.71 -13.03 -14.03
CA HIS A 921 -29.08 -11.75 -14.38
C HIS A 921 -29.47 -11.30 -15.81
N CYS A 922 -29.39 -12.20 -16.80
CA CYS A 922 -29.74 -11.87 -18.18
C CYS A 922 -31.24 -11.62 -18.37
N ALA A 923 -32.11 -12.41 -17.74
CA ALA A 923 -33.56 -12.19 -17.76
C ALA A 923 -33.94 -10.87 -17.06
N ARG A 924 -33.26 -10.51 -15.96
CA ARG A 924 -33.39 -9.20 -15.31
C ARG A 924 -32.93 -8.07 -16.23
N ARG A 925 -31.76 -8.20 -16.87
CA ARG A 925 -31.22 -7.20 -17.80
C ARG A 925 -32.11 -7.00 -19.04
N GLN A 926 -32.76 -8.07 -19.55
CA GLN A 926 -33.78 -7.96 -20.60
C GLN A 926 -35.07 -7.30 -20.08
N LYS A 927 -35.54 -7.62 -18.87
CA LYS A 927 -36.68 -6.93 -18.24
C LYS A 927 -36.40 -5.44 -17.98
N GLU A 928 -35.21 -5.07 -17.53
CA GLU A 928 -34.82 -3.67 -17.32
C GLU A 928 -34.80 -2.88 -18.64
N ALA A 929 -34.34 -3.48 -19.74
CA ALA A 929 -34.42 -2.90 -21.09
C ALA A 929 -35.86 -2.74 -21.61
N ALA A 930 -36.81 -3.58 -21.16
CA ALA A 930 -38.23 -3.42 -21.46
C ALA A 930 -38.91 -2.37 -20.56
N LEU A 931 -38.55 -2.31 -19.27
CA LEU A 931 -39.14 -1.39 -18.28
C LEU A 931 -38.78 0.08 -18.54
N SER A 932 -37.62 0.36 -19.14
CA SER A 932 -37.28 1.71 -19.63
C SER A 932 -38.23 2.21 -20.73
N ALA A 933 -38.85 1.31 -21.51
CA ALA A 933 -39.81 1.68 -22.56
C ALA A 933 -41.25 1.85 -22.04
N SER A 934 -41.62 1.22 -20.92
CA SER A 934 -43.01 1.16 -20.43
C SER A 934 -43.39 2.21 -19.37
N SER A 935 -42.45 3.05 -18.92
CA SER A 935 -42.61 3.87 -17.71
C SER A 935 -43.43 5.17 -17.88
N VAL A 936 -44.30 5.27 -18.91
CA VAL A 936 -45.22 6.41 -19.13
C VAL A 936 -46.67 5.92 -19.31
N LYS A 937 -47.22 5.29 -18.25
CA LYS A 937 -48.67 5.18 -17.95
C LYS A 937 -48.90 4.34 -16.68
N ASN A 938 -49.06 4.98 -15.53
CA ASN A 938 -50.27 4.87 -14.69
C ASN A 938 -50.17 5.73 -13.41
N ARG A 939 -51.31 5.95 -12.76
CA ARG A 939 -51.52 6.91 -11.67
C ARG A 939 -52.15 6.24 -10.45
N LYS A 940 -51.92 6.86 -9.28
CA LYS A 940 -52.84 7.01 -8.12
C LYS A 940 -53.73 5.81 -7.74
N GLU A 941 -53.44 5.22 -6.57
CA GLU A 941 -54.34 4.77 -5.49
C GLU A 941 -53.47 4.00 -4.47
N SER A 942 -53.75 3.86 -3.16
CA SER A 942 -54.84 4.38 -2.31
C SER A 942 -54.29 4.64 -0.88
N ALA A 943 -55.12 5.07 0.09
CA ALA A 943 -54.65 5.45 1.44
C ALA A 943 -55.59 5.01 2.59
N LYS A 944 -55.09 5.14 3.83
CA LYS A 944 -55.73 4.97 5.17
C LYS A 944 -55.71 3.55 5.77
N ASN A 945 -55.04 3.38 6.92
CA ASN A 945 -55.71 3.42 8.24
C ASN A 945 -54.71 3.36 9.42
N ARG A 946 -55.22 3.54 10.65
CA ARG A 946 -54.48 3.66 11.94
C ARG A 946 -55.34 2.99 13.04
N PRO A 947 -54.78 2.53 14.17
CA PRO A 947 -55.02 3.30 15.41
C PRO A 947 -53.88 3.24 16.47
N GLU A 948 -54.22 3.72 17.67
CA GLU A 948 -53.44 3.98 18.90
C GLU A 948 -53.89 3.01 20.03
N ASN A 949 -53.36 2.88 21.27
CA ASN A 949 -52.13 3.27 22.02
C ASN A 949 -52.32 2.74 23.49
N GLN A 950 -51.47 3.11 24.47
CA GLN A 950 -51.62 2.97 25.94
C GLN A 950 -51.30 1.60 26.59
N LYS A 951 -50.91 1.46 27.88
CA LYS A 951 -50.05 2.23 28.83
C LYS A 951 -49.71 1.32 30.05
N LYS A 952 -48.66 1.65 30.84
CA LYS A 952 -48.33 0.99 32.14
C LYS A 952 -48.09 2.01 33.27
N PRO A 953 -48.44 1.69 34.53
CA PRO A 953 -47.93 2.33 35.76
C PRO A 953 -47.27 1.26 36.72
N PRO A 954 -46.72 1.56 37.92
CA PRO A 954 -45.27 1.35 38.10
C PRO A 954 -44.73 0.82 39.47
N SER A 955 -43.41 0.54 39.48
CA SER A 955 -42.40 0.71 40.56
C SER A 955 -42.72 0.59 42.07
N SER A 956 -41.84 -0.10 42.80
CA SER A 956 -41.23 0.42 44.05
C SER A 956 -39.91 -0.32 44.40
N THR A 957 -39.11 0.22 45.34
CA THR A 957 -37.73 -0.23 45.68
C THR A 957 -37.44 -0.17 47.19
N LYS A 958 -36.52 -1.02 47.70
CA LYS A 958 -35.67 -0.79 48.89
C LYS A 958 -34.59 -1.88 49.09
N ASN A 959 -33.55 -1.57 49.88
CA ASN A 959 -32.33 -2.37 50.12
C ASN A 959 -32.19 -2.79 51.59
N MET A 960 -31.49 -3.91 51.87
CA MET A 960 -30.72 -4.17 53.12
C MET A 960 -29.80 -5.40 52.96
N LYS A 961 -28.57 -5.40 53.50
CA LYS A 961 -27.51 -6.45 53.33
C LYS A 961 -27.67 -7.68 54.27
N THR A 962 -26.79 -8.70 54.12
CA THR A 962 -26.58 -9.95 54.94
C THR A 962 -27.79 -10.89 55.15
N ASN A 963 -27.72 -12.24 55.25
CA ASN A 963 -26.68 -13.28 55.06
C ASN A 963 -27.35 -14.46 54.29
N ALA A 964 -26.61 -15.30 53.54
CA ALA A 964 -27.26 -16.35 52.71
C ALA A 964 -26.39 -17.58 52.32
N GLU A 965 -25.52 -18.11 53.19
CA GLU A 965 -24.79 -19.38 52.89
C GLU A 965 -25.46 -20.65 53.45
N LYS A 966 -26.46 -20.54 54.32
CA LYS A 966 -27.23 -21.68 54.86
C LYS A 966 -28.47 -22.06 54.03
N ASP A 967 -28.91 -21.18 53.11
CA ASP A 967 -30.25 -21.24 52.51
C ASP A 967 -30.34 -22.07 51.22
N VAL A 968 -29.20 -22.51 50.66
CA VAL A 968 -29.14 -23.31 49.42
C VAL A 968 -29.15 -24.82 49.72
N ILE A 969 -28.34 -25.27 50.68
CA ILE A 969 -28.23 -26.70 51.04
C ILE A 969 -29.58 -27.22 51.57
N ALA A 970 -30.25 -26.46 52.44
CA ALA A 970 -31.55 -26.80 53.01
C ALA A 970 -32.69 -26.93 51.97
N LYS A 971 -32.51 -26.42 50.74
CA LYS A 971 -33.52 -26.52 49.66
C LYS A 971 -33.28 -27.70 48.72
N LEU A 972 -32.07 -28.27 48.73
CA LEU A 972 -31.72 -29.47 47.95
C LEU A 972 -31.91 -30.76 48.76
N GLN A 973 -32.05 -30.68 50.08
CA GLN A 973 -32.30 -31.84 50.96
C GLN A 973 -33.77 -32.31 51.00
N ASN A 974 -34.70 -31.56 50.39
CA ASN A 974 -36.14 -31.86 50.38
C ASN A 974 -36.66 -32.21 48.97
N VAL A 975 -35.77 -32.61 48.05
CA VAL A 975 -36.14 -33.11 46.71
C VAL A 975 -35.75 -34.58 46.63
N ASP A 976 -36.65 -35.42 46.15
CA ASP A 976 -36.40 -36.85 45.98
C ASP A 976 -35.31 -37.06 44.91
N PRO A 977 -34.20 -37.79 45.19
CA PRO A 977 -33.09 -37.93 44.25
C PRO A 977 -33.47 -38.61 42.92
N ASP A 978 -34.56 -39.38 42.89
CA ASP A 978 -35.00 -40.08 41.68
C ASP A 978 -35.96 -39.24 40.80
N ASP A 979 -36.49 -38.10 41.29
CA ASP A 979 -37.25 -37.14 40.46
C ASP A 979 -36.30 -36.17 39.73
N PHE A 980 -35.82 -36.64 38.59
CA PHE A 980 -34.85 -35.92 37.75
C PHE A 980 -35.39 -34.59 37.21
N ASP A 981 -36.69 -34.48 36.94
CA ASP A 981 -37.29 -33.24 36.42
C ASP A 981 -37.52 -32.20 37.52
N ALA A 982 -37.88 -32.61 38.75
CA ALA A 982 -37.91 -31.72 39.91
C ALA A 982 -36.52 -31.18 40.26
N LEU A 983 -35.48 -32.03 40.19
CA LEU A 983 -34.08 -31.62 40.34
C LEU A 983 -33.65 -30.61 39.26
N ILE A 984 -33.99 -30.87 38.00
CA ILE A 984 -33.73 -29.95 36.88
C ILE A 984 -34.48 -28.62 37.05
N ALA A 985 -35.73 -28.64 37.51
CA ALA A 985 -36.53 -27.44 37.75
C ALA A 985 -35.92 -26.57 38.88
N SER A 986 -35.57 -27.19 40.01
CA SER A 986 -34.91 -26.52 41.15
C SER A 986 -33.56 -25.91 40.74
N THR A 987 -32.77 -26.65 39.97
CA THR A 987 -31.45 -26.18 39.47
C THR A 987 -31.59 -25.02 38.48
N LYS A 988 -32.57 -25.07 37.56
CA LYS A 988 -32.92 -23.96 36.66
C LYS A 988 -33.39 -22.73 37.43
N GLU A 989 -34.18 -22.91 38.50
CA GLU A 989 -34.63 -21.84 39.39
C GLU A 989 -33.46 -21.09 40.06
N LEU A 990 -32.38 -21.80 40.42
CA LEU A 990 -31.15 -21.23 41.00
C LEU A 990 -30.32 -20.46 39.95
N ASP A 991 -29.92 -21.09 38.84
CA ASP A 991 -29.04 -20.45 37.82
C ASP A 991 -29.75 -19.31 37.05
N SER A 992 -31.08 -19.25 37.12
CA SER A 992 -31.86 -18.14 36.55
C SER A 992 -31.63 -16.78 37.21
N LYS A 993 -30.98 -16.71 38.38
CA LYS A 993 -30.81 -15.49 39.20
C LYS A 993 -29.32 -15.24 39.50
N CYS A 994 -28.92 -13.96 39.50
CA CYS A 994 -27.56 -13.54 39.82
C CYS A 994 -27.11 -14.00 41.22
N ASN A 995 -26.04 -14.79 41.29
CA ASN A 995 -25.57 -15.44 42.52
C ASN A 995 -24.84 -14.49 43.52
N PHE A 996 -24.91 -13.17 43.32
CA PHE A 996 -24.39 -12.20 44.30
C PHE A 996 -25.44 -11.94 45.37
N THR A 997 -25.05 -11.96 46.65
CA THR A 997 -26.00 -11.91 47.77
C THR A 997 -26.93 -10.70 47.66
N LYS A 998 -28.24 -10.98 47.55
CA LYS A 998 -29.34 -10.00 47.42
C LYS A 998 -29.44 -9.25 46.09
N CYS A 999 -28.71 -9.68 45.05
CA CYS A 999 -29.09 -9.34 43.68
C CYS A 999 -30.35 -10.11 43.28
N LYS A 1000 -31.32 -9.45 42.63
CA LYS A 1000 -32.55 -10.09 42.08
C LYS A 1000 -32.62 -10.07 40.55
N VAL A 1001 -31.51 -9.74 39.87
CA VAL A 1001 -31.42 -9.68 38.41
C VAL A 1001 -31.37 -11.09 37.84
N LYS A 1002 -32.19 -11.39 36.83
CA LYS A 1002 -32.17 -12.68 36.13
C LYS A 1002 -30.95 -12.80 35.21
N THR A 1003 -30.31 -13.97 35.21
CA THR A 1003 -29.04 -14.28 34.50
C THR A 1003 -29.23 -15.15 33.24
N LEU A 1004 -30.49 -15.46 32.89
CA LEU A 1004 -30.87 -16.28 31.73
C LEU A 1004 -30.36 -15.74 30.39
N THR A 1005 -30.52 -14.44 30.11
CA THR A 1005 -30.16 -13.84 28.82
C THR A 1005 -28.79 -13.16 28.81
N LEU A 1006 -28.43 -12.44 29.87
CA LEU A 1006 -27.13 -11.78 30.02
C LEU A 1006 -26.58 -11.98 31.45
N GLY A 1007 -25.88 -13.08 31.64
CA GLY A 1007 -25.14 -13.40 32.86
C GLY A 1007 -23.76 -13.94 32.50
N HIS A 1008 -22.74 -13.54 33.27
CA HIS A 1008 -21.36 -13.99 33.11
C HIS A 1008 -21.00 -14.95 34.24
N THR A 1009 -20.49 -16.13 33.91
CA THR A 1009 -19.91 -17.04 34.91
C THR A 1009 -18.54 -16.54 35.33
N CYS A 1010 -18.20 -16.66 36.61
CA CYS A 1010 -16.86 -16.37 37.11
C CYS A 1010 -15.98 -17.63 37.03
N GLU A 1011 -14.85 -17.56 36.34
CA GLU A 1011 -13.94 -18.70 36.14
C GLU A 1011 -13.39 -19.28 37.46
N PHE A 1012 -13.31 -18.48 38.52
CA PHE A 1012 -12.69 -18.83 39.80
C PHE A 1012 -13.63 -19.52 40.81
N CYS A 1013 -14.95 -19.32 40.70
CA CYS A 1013 -15.94 -19.98 41.58
C CYS A 1013 -17.11 -20.63 40.83
N GLN A 1014 -17.12 -20.54 39.49
CA GLN A 1014 -18.10 -21.09 38.55
C GLN A 1014 -19.57 -20.71 38.81
N ARG A 1015 -19.81 -19.68 39.62
CA ARG A 1015 -21.14 -19.10 39.87
C ARG A 1015 -21.48 -18.04 38.80
N ARG A 1016 -22.75 -17.93 38.44
CA ARG A 1016 -23.28 -17.02 37.40
C ARG A 1016 -23.74 -15.70 38.00
N PHE A 1017 -23.25 -14.58 37.44
CA PHE A 1017 -23.52 -13.23 37.93
C PHE A 1017 -24.04 -12.31 36.83
N CYS A 1018 -24.86 -11.32 37.16
CA CYS A 1018 -25.22 -10.26 36.21
C CYS A 1018 -24.02 -9.33 35.96
N LEU A 1019 -24.04 -8.57 34.86
CA LEU A 1019 -22.90 -7.76 34.39
C LEU A 1019 -22.38 -6.72 35.41
N ASN A 1020 -23.19 -6.30 36.39
CA ASN A 1020 -22.76 -5.38 37.45
C ASN A 1020 -22.05 -6.06 38.64
N HIS A 1021 -22.07 -7.40 38.71
CA HIS A 1021 -21.43 -8.19 39.77
C HIS A 1021 -20.49 -9.29 39.21
N SER A 1022 -20.26 -9.30 37.89
CA SER A 1022 -19.39 -10.29 37.21
C SER A 1022 -17.91 -10.15 37.54
N MET A 1023 -17.45 -8.96 37.93
CA MET A 1023 -16.07 -8.76 38.38
C MET A 1023 -15.80 -9.58 39.64
N ALA A 1024 -14.81 -10.49 39.54
CA ALA A 1024 -14.43 -11.40 40.60
C ALA A 1024 -14.08 -10.73 41.94
N GLU A 1025 -13.55 -9.50 41.93
CA GLU A 1025 -13.29 -8.72 43.15
C GLU A 1025 -14.58 -8.34 43.90
N VAL A 1026 -15.69 -8.12 43.19
CA VAL A 1026 -16.98 -7.68 43.76
C VAL A 1026 -17.68 -8.80 44.53
N HIS A 1027 -17.52 -10.05 44.08
CA HIS A 1027 -18.15 -11.23 44.69
C HIS A 1027 -17.15 -12.14 45.45
N GLY A 1028 -15.99 -11.61 45.87
CA GLY A 1028 -15.07 -12.28 46.80
C GLY A 1028 -14.01 -13.20 46.18
N CYS A 1029 -13.98 -13.36 44.86
CA CYS A 1029 -12.95 -14.15 44.15
C CYS A 1029 -11.67 -13.37 43.83
N GLY A 1030 -11.60 -12.09 44.18
CA GLY A 1030 -10.51 -11.18 43.79
C GLY A 1030 -9.10 -11.65 44.14
N ASP A 1031 -8.91 -12.37 45.26
CA ASP A 1031 -7.58 -12.84 45.66
C ASP A 1031 -7.13 -14.10 44.90
N ALA A 1032 -8.07 -14.91 44.39
CA ALA A 1032 -7.78 -15.98 43.43
C ALA A 1032 -7.33 -15.39 42.07
N VAL A 1033 -7.98 -14.30 41.63
CA VAL A 1033 -7.55 -13.56 40.42
C VAL A 1033 -6.15 -12.99 40.60
N LYS A 1034 -5.85 -12.37 41.75
CA LYS A 1034 -4.51 -11.83 42.05
C LYS A 1034 -3.45 -12.94 42.13
N ALA A 1035 -3.80 -14.12 42.66
CA ALA A 1035 -2.90 -15.26 42.68
C ALA A 1035 -2.61 -15.78 41.26
N HIS A 1036 -3.64 -15.94 40.43
CA HIS A 1036 -3.49 -16.34 39.02
C HIS A 1036 -2.68 -15.32 38.22
N ALA A 1037 -3.03 -14.03 38.31
CA ALA A 1037 -2.29 -12.94 37.67
C ALA A 1037 -0.81 -12.92 38.08
N ARG A 1038 -0.49 -13.11 39.36
CA ARG A 1038 0.91 -13.21 39.83
C ARG A 1038 1.64 -14.41 39.23
N ALA A 1039 1.00 -15.56 39.08
CA ALA A 1039 1.60 -16.71 38.42
C ALA A 1039 1.90 -16.42 36.93
N THR A 1040 0.98 -15.78 36.21
CA THR A 1040 1.19 -15.34 34.83
C THR A 1040 2.30 -14.29 34.72
N ILE A 1041 2.33 -13.29 35.60
CA ILE A 1041 3.40 -12.26 35.65
C ILE A 1041 4.78 -12.90 35.88
N ILE A 1042 4.88 -13.94 36.73
CA ILE A 1042 6.14 -14.68 36.95
C ILE A 1042 6.55 -15.47 35.70
N LYS A 1043 5.59 -15.97 34.93
CA LYS A 1043 5.82 -16.77 33.71
C LYS A 1043 6.16 -15.91 32.48
N GLU A 1044 5.59 -14.71 32.38
CA GLU A 1044 5.59 -13.88 31.16
C GLU A 1044 6.28 -12.52 31.34
N GLY A 1045 6.58 -12.10 32.57
CA GLY A 1045 7.37 -10.90 32.88
C GLY A 1045 6.67 -9.54 32.69
N VAL A 1046 5.42 -9.53 32.20
CA VAL A 1046 4.64 -8.32 31.91
C VAL A 1046 3.68 -8.01 33.07
N LEU A 1047 3.56 -6.73 33.45
CA LEU A 1047 2.76 -6.27 34.60
C LEU A 1047 1.43 -5.63 34.14
N TYR A 1048 0.31 -6.27 34.48
CA TYR A 1048 -1.04 -5.84 34.05
C TYR A 1048 -1.68 -4.83 35.03
N ARG A 1049 -2.69 -4.06 34.57
CA ARG A 1049 -3.48 -3.19 35.46
C ARG A 1049 -4.21 -4.02 36.52
N GLY A 1050 -4.19 -3.56 37.77
CA GLY A 1050 -4.76 -4.26 38.93
C GLY A 1050 -3.78 -5.12 39.74
N SER A 1051 -2.59 -5.44 39.21
CA SER A 1051 -1.68 -6.44 39.81
C SER A 1051 -1.17 -6.15 41.23
N GLY A 1052 -1.05 -4.86 41.60
CA GLY A 1052 -0.59 -4.39 42.91
C GLY A 1052 0.90 -4.64 43.21
N VAL A 1053 1.71 -3.58 43.20
CA VAL A 1053 3.14 -3.66 43.57
C VAL A 1053 3.28 -3.93 45.09
N PRO A 1054 4.17 -4.83 45.54
CA PRO A 1054 4.43 -5.02 46.97
C PRO A 1054 4.88 -3.72 47.66
N SER A 1055 4.26 -3.37 48.78
CA SER A 1055 4.34 -2.02 49.36
C SER A 1055 5.67 -1.65 50.00
N LYS A 1056 6.60 -2.59 50.18
CA LYS A 1056 8.00 -2.34 50.56
C LYS A 1056 8.94 -3.33 49.85
N LEU A 1057 10.04 -2.82 49.31
CA LEU A 1057 11.18 -3.63 48.87
C LEU A 1057 12.00 -4.08 50.10
N PRO A 1058 12.53 -5.31 50.15
CA PRO A 1058 13.38 -5.76 51.25
C PRO A 1058 14.68 -4.95 51.34
N ASP A 1059 15.10 -4.61 52.56
CA ASP A 1059 16.40 -3.98 52.82
C ASP A 1059 17.56 -4.85 52.31
N ALA A 1060 18.68 -4.21 51.98
CA ALA A 1060 19.88 -4.85 51.46
C ALA A 1060 20.38 -6.00 52.36
N LYS A 1061 20.25 -5.89 53.70
CA LYS A 1061 20.64 -6.96 54.63
C LYS A 1061 19.72 -8.19 54.51
N GLN A 1062 18.41 -7.98 54.37
CA GLN A 1062 17.47 -9.09 54.10
C GLN A 1062 17.72 -9.72 52.73
N LYS A 1063 18.02 -8.90 51.70
CA LYS A 1063 18.30 -9.37 50.35
C LYS A 1063 19.55 -10.26 50.31
N ALA A 1064 20.62 -9.87 51.02
CA ALA A 1064 21.84 -10.67 51.17
C ALA A 1064 21.61 -11.97 51.95
N LEU A 1065 20.78 -11.94 53.01
CA LEU A 1065 20.43 -13.12 53.80
C LEU A 1065 19.58 -14.14 52.99
N LEU A 1066 18.66 -13.65 52.17
CA LEU A 1066 17.86 -14.47 51.25
C LEU A 1066 18.75 -15.08 50.15
N GLN A 1067 19.70 -14.32 49.60
CA GLN A 1067 20.66 -14.82 48.62
C GLN A 1067 21.48 -15.99 49.20
N LYS A 1068 22.08 -15.84 50.39
CA LYS A 1068 22.79 -16.94 51.07
C LYS A 1068 21.92 -18.18 51.33
N LYS A 1069 20.62 -18.01 51.62
CA LYS A 1069 19.68 -19.15 51.76
C LYS A 1069 19.36 -19.82 50.43
N MET A 1070 19.24 -19.06 49.34
CA MET A 1070 19.05 -19.61 47.98
C MET A 1070 20.28 -20.39 47.51
N ASP A 1071 21.48 -19.84 47.72
CA ASP A 1071 22.73 -20.48 47.31
C ASP A 1071 22.98 -21.77 48.10
N LYS A 1072 22.66 -21.81 49.40
CA LYS A 1072 22.67 -23.06 50.20
C LYS A 1072 21.69 -24.10 49.68
N LYS A 1073 20.44 -23.71 49.36
CA LYS A 1073 19.47 -24.64 48.74
C LYS A 1073 19.90 -25.14 47.36
N ARG A 1074 20.68 -24.35 46.62
CA ARG A 1074 21.21 -24.74 45.31
C ARG A 1074 22.28 -25.82 45.43
N SER A 1075 23.23 -25.67 46.36
CA SER A 1075 24.25 -26.71 46.62
C SER A 1075 23.65 -27.97 47.25
N GLU A 1076 22.63 -27.85 48.11
CA GLU A 1076 21.85 -28.99 48.62
C GLU A 1076 21.19 -29.78 47.46
N MET A 1077 20.54 -29.10 46.50
CA MET A 1077 19.97 -29.77 45.32
C MET A 1077 21.02 -30.33 44.33
N GLU A 1078 22.21 -29.75 44.25
CA GLU A 1078 23.31 -30.30 43.44
C GLU A 1078 23.92 -31.55 44.09
N ALA A 1079 24.03 -31.59 45.42
CA ALA A 1079 24.44 -32.79 46.15
C ALA A 1079 23.45 -33.96 45.94
N ASP A 1080 22.14 -33.70 46.02
CA ASP A 1080 21.14 -34.74 45.76
C ASP A 1080 21.06 -35.16 44.28
N ARG A 1081 21.38 -34.26 43.33
CA ARG A 1081 21.58 -34.62 41.92
C ARG A 1081 22.82 -35.51 41.71
N GLN A 1082 23.90 -35.31 42.47
CA GLN A 1082 25.07 -36.19 42.44
C GLN A 1082 24.76 -37.56 43.06
N LYS A 1083 24.03 -37.63 44.18
CA LYS A 1083 23.57 -38.91 44.76
C LYS A 1083 22.75 -39.71 43.74
N LYS A 1084 21.77 -39.08 43.07
CA LYS A 1084 20.96 -39.72 42.01
C LYS A 1084 21.72 -40.09 40.73
N LYS A 1085 23.00 -39.70 40.61
CA LYS A 1085 23.92 -40.15 39.54
C LYS A 1085 24.84 -41.31 39.94
N LYS A 1086 24.86 -41.73 41.21
CA LYS A 1086 25.57 -42.94 41.69
C LYS A 1086 24.63 -44.14 41.93
N SER A 1087 23.35 -44.00 41.60
CA SER A 1087 22.31 -45.04 41.72
C SER A 1087 21.66 -45.35 40.36
N LYS A 1088 22.45 -45.36 39.30
CA LYS A 1088 22.10 -45.66 37.90
C LYS A 1088 23.33 -46.21 37.19
#